data_AF-A0A1Q9C0X4-F1
#
_entry.id   AF-A0A1Q9C0X4-F1
#
_cell.length_a   1.000
_cell.length_b   1.000
_cell.length_c   1.000
_cell.angle_alpha   90.00
_cell.angle_beta   90.00
_cell.angle_gamma   90.00
#
_symmetry.space_group_name_H-M   'P 1'
#
loop_
_entity.id
_entity.type
_entity.pdbx_description
1 polymer ?
#
loop_
_entity_poly.entity_id
_entity_poly.type
_entity_poly.pdbx_seq_one_letter_code
_entity_poly.pdbx_strand_id
1 'polypeptide(L)'
;MLNCISCVMVLVWLASLGFARVEKRRIYIPHEARSDSLDSFRAGVCEITSPNMLFGLAEISEGTAYDMMRVFPACVHEQLRFWKAILDNAPVFIFEVRRQHLLAKQVSLTECSGRSLRGFVVPLEAGQAQRLWNSVPQDFKDQLQDRSEPIHALRLPPQYAHLCAAGIWKTIALPSSVQESGRGRGGSKSLHIDWTKLQQRHRPLPAAADAQVPAARSLNSQLALEVANYLRKYAASHLDPRNEFKEAEYREVQSLIETLTSVSDEIDPLFFQKLCRDMRGRASIRGMCDAAKQKLQNNAVWVLQVLLMADLLRDSSELSRAVSQAMRFLLPPVLRPVFEEAMADASMCMPNAGTVSRWRFLLDASFMLWRRERNANQKFLRWIMADSSTQHGRQDGDTSDEIFLDNDKLCHDFLQQHLIYDNFPVVVLGAGGSTLPMKFHAVMFAMWLESGVNQNSFCKYADEIVSGTYDLGVEFSLPKVQPIDISRLFPWMPEDSQPERPCSADPDDFEILEQMQVAVVPKQVSLNKSLGIPGLLHIIHNAASSLLTVCSKLGEQIDSLGLVCKLLAGQDCTKLLETCYTGPVGQMFHTQLQRFSFKLYEGRWGSVAFCVSEVLKLKTVLQYGWSLEKYLDGSRPQTEILKVDEALTSSFWWSALLVLDKLYGLVRSCFAWAEGCPCHSHLNWQEVDAQTRKRWSSCPLRGLRFPEVCAGDFFSMFASLQMQEALDLASTLADAVTEEERNALLRDFEIGRGHMLYVFTLKVGPFTAFPLRLGAIAHHCRSTAHDAMRSCLASTDGHPLMKQFRSEPVHSEVLQHLEGEDLANCPNLAIFLARFKFALVVERRIEGGHARIQRKGRGASYRGEAYDSLALRMTEIRQETEGKPEFLEDLSVLLDKARSPRRMVEALGLQFHPALQRETHAWSKVYRLVAYRADKWTLYRSGPPPVEISPSDMFQDPDDDSTGALQDISELEDA
;
A
#
# COMPACT_ATOMS: atom_id res chain seq x y z
N MET A 1 -36.05 59.91 14.09
CA MET A 1 -34.84 59.92 14.93
C MET A 1 -33.86 58.85 14.42
N LEU A 2 -33.24 59.09 13.26
CA LEU A 2 -32.14 58.29 12.73
C LEU A 2 -30.95 59.25 12.62
N ASN A 3 -30.29 59.51 13.76
CA ASN A 3 -28.98 60.14 13.71
C ASN A 3 -28.00 59.08 13.21
N CYS A 4 -27.63 59.20 11.93
CA CYS A 4 -26.49 58.53 11.35
C CYS A 4 -25.29 58.66 12.30
N ILE A 5 -24.89 57.53 12.91
CA ILE A 5 -23.59 57.43 13.54
C ILE A 5 -22.59 57.64 12.40
N SER A 6 -21.90 58.76 12.42
CA SER A 6 -20.82 59.09 11.48
C SER A 6 -19.79 57.96 11.55
N CYS A 7 -19.73 57.11 10.52
CA CYS A 7 -18.60 56.19 10.36
C CYS A 7 -17.33 57.03 10.37
N VAL A 8 -16.44 56.77 11.32
CA VAL A 8 -15.15 57.46 11.40
C VAL A 8 -14.33 56.98 10.20
N MET A 9 -14.29 57.81 9.16
CA MET A 9 -13.47 57.60 7.97
C MET A 9 -12.04 58.04 8.28
N VAL A 10 -11.07 57.23 7.88
CA VAL A 10 -9.65 57.52 8.10
C VAL A 10 -8.97 57.70 6.75
N LEU A 11 -8.32 58.84 6.57
CA LEU A 11 -7.54 59.12 5.38
C LEU A 11 -6.10 58.65 5.60
N VAL A 12 -5.60 57.76 4.74
CA VAL A 12 -4.27 57.15 4.86
C VAL A 12 -3.53 57.12 3.53
N TRP A 13 -2.22 57.31 3.57
CA TRP A 13 -1.35 57.05 2.43
C TRP A 13 -1.09 55.56 2.24
N LEU A 14 -1.14 55.03 1.02
CA LEU A 14 -0.86 53.62 0.73
C LEU A 14 0.62 53.42 0.38
N ALA A 15 1.35 52.72 1.25
CA ALA A 15 2.78 52.47 1.15
C ALA A 15 3.09 50.99 0.90
N SER A 16 4.21 50.67 0.24
CA SER A 16 4.69 49.28 0.22
C SER A 16 5.28 48.83 1.56
N LEU A 17 4.97 47.61 1.94
CA LEU A 17 5.77 46.80 2.85
C LEU A 17 7.08 46.47 2.14
N GLY A 18 8.19 46.93 2.72
CA GLY A 18 9.50 46.44 2.33
C GLY A 18 9.72 45.00 2.80
N PHE A 19 10.96 44.63 3.09
CA PHE A 19 11.30 43.34 3.71
C PHE A 19 10.78 43.25 5.16
N ALA A 20 10.00 42.20 5.45
CA ALA A 20 9.60 41.87 6.82
C ALA A 20 10.58 40.86 7.44
N ARG A 21 10.99 41.11 8.69
CA ARG A 21 11.87 40.21 9.45
C ARG A 21 11.03 39.50 10.51
N VAL A 22 10.63 38.28 10.23
CA VAL A 22 9.87 37.41 11.15
C VAL A 22 10.82 36.33 11.66
N GLU A 23 10.98 36.20 12.98
CA GLU A 23 11.77 35.13 13.63
C GLU A 23 13.18 34.87 13.05
N LYS A 24 14.00 35.92 12.95
CA LYS A 24 15.38 35.89 12.41
C LYS A 24 15.52 35.53 10.92
N ARG A 25 14.45 35.19 10.20
CA ARG A 25 14.45 34.99 8.74
C ARG A 25 14.11 36.30 8.03
N ARG A 26 14.83 36.61 6.93
CA ARG A 26 14.40 37.64 5.96
C ARG A 26 13.36 37.00 5.07
N ILE A 27 12.10 37.38 5.21
CA ILE A 27 11.07 36.97 4.25
C ILE A 27 11.09 38.02 3.14
N TYR A 28 11.65 37.64 1.99
CA TYR A 28 11.33 38.34 0.74
C TYR A 28 9.86 38.06 0.48
N ILE A 29 9.01 39.08 0.44
CA ILE A 29 7.65 38.93 -0.09
C ILE A 29 7.86 38.73 -1.60
N PRO A 30 7.77 37.50 -2.13
CA PRO A 30 8.17 37.24 -3.51
C PRO A 30 7.16 37.92 -4.45
N HIS A 31 7.62 38.38 -5.61
CA HIS A 31 6.78 38.82 -6.72
C HIS A 31 5.92 37.68 -7.34
N GLU A 32 5.84 36.51 -6.68
CA GLU A 32 5.43 35.22 -7.26
C GLU A 32 4.12 34.65 -6.68
N ALA A 33 3.35 35.41 -5.92
CA ALA A 33 1.95 35.04 -5.68
C ALA A 33 1.19 35.13 -7.02
N ARG A 34 1.04 33.99 -7.71
CA ARG A 34 0.40 33.90 -9.03
C ARG A 34 -1.12 33.98 -8.88
N SER A 35 -1.73 35.01 -9.47
CA SER A 35 -3.13 34.99 -9.90
C SER A 35 -3.18 35.47 -11.34
N ASP A 36 -4.06 34.91 -12.18
CA ASP A 36 -4.13 35.24 -13.62
C ASP A 36 -4.41 36.73 -13.88
N SER A 37 -4.94 37.45 -12.87
CA SER A 37 -5.11 38.91 -12.92
C SER A 37 -3.79 39.70 -12.83
N LEU A 38 -2.74 39.11 -12.24
CA LEU A 38 -1.41 39.71 -12.04
C LEU A 38 -0.48 39.58 -13.26
N ASP A 39 -0.77 38.70 -14.22
CA ASP A 39 0.06 38.57 -15.43
C ASP A 39 -0.11 39.76 -16.38
N SER A 40 -1.28 40.40 -16.38
CA SER A 40 -1.50 41.69 -17.06
C SER A 40 -0.68 42.84 -16.44
N PHE A 41 -0.39 42.75 -15.13
CA PHE A 41 0.40 43.73 -14.39
C PHE A 41 1.90 43.65 -14.73
N ARG A 42 2.41 42.45 -15.07
CA ARG A 42 3.82 42.22 -15.45
C ARG A 42 4.15 42.75 -16.84
N ALA A 43 3.16 42.93 -17.71
CA ALA A 43 3.38 43.36 -19.09
C ALA A 43 3.66 44.87 -19.26
N GLY A 44 3.59 45.70 -18.20
CA GLY A 44 3.61 47.16 -18.37
C GLY A 44 4.31 48.06 -17.34
N VAL A 45 4.85 47.59 -16.20
CA VAL A 45 5.40 48.51 -15.17
C VAL A 45 6.70 48.01 -14.49
N CYS A 46 7.75 48.85 -14.64
CA CYS A 46 8.99 49.06 -13.88
C CYS A 46 9.74 47.90 -13.20
N GLU A 47 11.00 47.74 -13.63
CA GLU A 47 12.11 47.16 -12.87
C GLU A 47 12.21 47.79 -11.46
N ILE A 48 12.13 46.91 -10.44
CA ILE A 48 12.53 47.08 -9.05
C ILE A 48 12.05 48.38 -8.37
N THR A 49 10.84 48.34 -7.79
CA THR A 49 10.41 49.36 -6.83
C THR A 49 11.17 49.21 -5.52
N SER A 50 11.76 50.30 -5.02
CA SER A 50 12.44 50.31 -3.72
C SER A 50 11.46 49.98 -2.58
N PRO A 51 11.90 49.41 -1.45
CA PRO A 51 11.03 49.20 -0.29
C PRO A 51 10.55 50.54 0.28
N ASN A 52 9.28 50.59 0.71
CA ASN A 52 8.64 51.79 1.27
C ASN A 52 8.37 52.88 0.21
N MET A 53 7.65 52.54 -0.86
CA MET A 53 7.15 53.51 -1.84
C MET A 53 5.70 53.82 -1.56
N LEU A 54 5.33 55.08 -1.70
CA LEU A 54 3.95 55.57 -1.67
C LEU A 54 3.34 55.47 -3.06
N PHE A 55 2.22 54.77 -3.14
CA PHE A 55 1.48 54.54 -4.38
C PHE A 55 0.33 55.52 -4.54
N GLY A 56 -0.32 55.89 -3.45
CA GLY A 56 -1.56 56.65 -3.52
C GLY A 56 -2.10 57.02 -2.16
N LEU A 57 -3.28 57.61 -2.17
CA LEU A 57 -4.04 57.99 -1.00
C LEU A 57 -5.36 57.21 -0.98
N ALA A 58 -5.83 56.78 0.18
CA ALA A 58 -7.10 56.09 0.34
C ALA A 58 -7.87 56.59 1.57
N GLU A 59 -9.18 56.73 1.41
CA GLU A 59 -10.15 57.00 2.47
C GLU A 59 -10.80 55.67 2.85
N ILE A 60 -10.52 55.17 4.05
CA ILE A 60 -10.94 53.83 4.52
C ILE A 60 -11.96 53.90 5.66
N SER A 61 -12.87 52.92 5.72
CA SER A 61 -13.88 52.79 6.78
C SER A 61 -13.29 52.31 8.12
N GLU A 62 -14.12 52.29 9.17
CA GLU A 62 -13.82 51.51 10.39
C GLU A 62 -13.64 50.04 10.03
N GLY A 63 -12.52 49.45 10.44
CA GLY A 63 -12.26 48.03 10.20
C GLY A 63 -12.97 47.17 11.26
N THR A 64 -13.75 46.17 10.85
CA THR A 64 -14.40 45.26 11.80
C THR A 64 -13.94 43.82 11.59
N ALA A 65 -13.72 43.09 12.68
CA ALA A 65 -13.44 41.65 12.62
C ALA A 65 -14.70 40.83 12.24
N TYR A 66 -15.89 41.38 12.47
CA TYR A 66 -17.17 40.77 12.11
C TYR A 66 -17.43 40.75 10.60
N ASP A 67 -16.69 41.53 9.81
CA ASP A 67 -16.75 41.44 8.35
C ASP A 67 -16.29 40.07 7.83
N MET A 68 -15.65 39.22 8.67
CA MET A 68 -15.36 37.81 8.36
C MET A 68 -16.57 36.93 8.05
N MET A 69 -17.75 37.35 8.50
CA MET A 69 -19.00 36.64 8.28
C MET A 69 -19.74 37.09 7.00
N ARG A 70 -19.19 38.08 6.28
CA ARG A 70 -19.78 38.56 5.02
C ARG A 70 -19.31 37.70 3.85
N VAL A 71 -20.11 37.66 2.79
CA VAL A 71 -19.68 37.07 1.52
C VAL A 71 -18.58 37.94 0.94
N PHE A 72 -17.41 37.35 0.72
CA PHE A 72 -16.23 38.08 0.30
C PHE A 72 -16.10 38.18 -1.23
N PRO A 73 -15.67 39.34 -1.76
CA PRO A 73 -15.19 39.42 -3.12
C PRO A 73 -13.84 38.69 -3.25
N ALA A 74 -13.49 38.27 -4.47
CA ALA A 74 -12.28 37.50 -4.76
C ALA A 74 -10.99 38.16 -4.21
N CYS A 75 -10.90 39.49 -4.24
CA CYS A 75 -9.74 40.24 -3.74
C CYS A 75 -9.52 40.10 -2.23
N VAL A 76 -10.58 39.88 -1.44
CA VAL A 76 -10.43 39.64 0.01
C VAL A 76 -9.90 38.23 0.26
N HIS A 77 -10.39 37.23 -0.48
CA HIS A 77 -9.87 35.86 -0.40
C HIS A 77 -8.38 35.79 -0.76
N GLU A 78 -7.95 36.55 -1.78
CA GLU A 78 -6.54 36.64 -2.17
C GLU A 78 -5.67 37.23 -1.05
N GLN A 79 -6.12 38.33 -0.43
CA GLN A 79 -5.42 38.94 0.71
C GLN A 79 -5.38 38.02 1.94
N LEU A 80 -6.48 37.31 2.24
CA LEU A 80 -6.54 36.37 3.36
C LEU A 80 -5.60 35.19 3.17
N ARG A 81 -5.55 34.59 1.96
CA ARG A 81 -4.59 33.52 1.63
C ARG A 81 -3.15 34.01 1.79
N PHE A 82 -2.86 35.21 1.32
CA PHE A 82 -1.55 35.83 1.47
C PHE A 82 -1.16 36.00 2.95
N TRP A 83 -2.04 36.57 3.77
CA TRP A 83 -1.74 36.78 5.19
C TRP A 83 -1.63 35.48 5.97
N LYS A 84 -2.48 34.49 5.70
CA LYS A 84 -2.40 33.15 6.28
C LYS A 84 -1.07 32.45 5.94
N ALA A 85 -0.51 32.71 4.76
CA ALA A 85 0.80 32.18 4.39
C ALA A 85 1.98 32.85 5.12
N ILE A 86 1.80 34.07 5.66
CA ILE A 86 2.86 34.85 6.32
C ILE A 86 2.74 34.82 7.84
N LEU A 87 1.51 34.85 8.37
CA LEU A 87 1.19 34.98 9.78
C LEU A 87 0.18 33.89 10.15
N ASP A 88 0.64 32.86 10.86
CA ASP A 88 -0.22 31.77 11.35
C ASP A 88 -1.30 32.34 12.29
N ASN A 89 -2.58 32.17 11.90
CA ASN A 89 -3.77 32.41 12.73
C ASN A 89 -3.92 33.83 13.31
N ALA A 90 -3.37 34.86 12.69
CA ALA A 90 -3.60 36.24 13.13
C ALA A 90 -5.02 36.71 12.71
N PRO A 91 -5.81 37.33 13.60
CA PRO A 91 -7.12 37.88 13.23
C PRO A 91 -6.95 38.98 12.18
N VAL A 92 -7.76 38.93 11.12
CA VAL A 92 -7.67 39.86 9.99
C VAL A 92 -8.83 40.85 10.02
N PHE A 93 -8.49 42.13 9.96
CA PHE A 93 -9.43 43.25 9.90
C PHE A 93 -9.59 43.68 8.45
N ILE A 94 -10.83 43.90 8.03
CA ILE A 94 -11.16 44.32 6.67
C ILE A 94 -11.63 45.77 6.69
N PHE A 95 -10.99 46.60 5.88
CA PHE A 95 -11.28 48.02 5.70
C PHE A 95 -11.88 48.23 4.31
N GLU A 96 -13.03 48.87 4.21
CA GLU A 96 -13.62 49.26 2.93
C GLU A 96 -12.95 50.54 2.42
N VAL A 97 -12.47 50.54 1.19
CA VAL A 97 -11.91 51.71 0.51
C VAL A 97 -13.05 52.47 -0.16
N ARG A 98 -13.37 53.66 0.36
CA ARG A 98 -14.45 54.50 -0.18
C ARG A 98 -13.98 55.36 -1.33
N ARG A 99 -12.79 55.93 -1.19
CA ARG A 99 -12.15 56.78 -2.18
C ARG A 99 -10.67 56.51 -2.22
N GLN A 100 -10.07 56.72 -3.38
CA GLN A 100 -8.65 56.51 -3.59
C GLN A 100 -8.12 57.41 -4.69
N HIS A 101 -6.84 57.73 -4.60
CA HIS A 101 -6.12 58.49 -5.61
C HIS A 101 -4.74 57.88 -5.83
N LEU A 102 -4.43 57.48 -7.07
CA LEU A 102 -3.12 56.98 -7.46
C LEU A 102 -2.18 58.15 -7.78
N LEU A 103 -1.00 58.18 -7.17
CA LEU A 103 0.00 59.20 -7.46
C LEU A 103 0.57 59.01 -8.87
N ALA A 104 0.73 60.11 -9.62
CA ALA A 104 1.33 60.10 -10.95
C ALA A 104 2.77 59.58 -10.96
N LYS A 105 3.50 59.77 -9.86
CA LYS A 105 4.83 59.21 -9.62
C LYS A 105 4.90 58.70 -8.19
N GLN A 106 5.36 57.46 -8.02
CA GLN A 106 5.57 56.88 -6.70
C GLN A 106 6.64 57.67 -5.94
N VAL A 107 6.41 57.91 -4.66
CA VAL A 107 7.32 58.69 -3.81
C VAL A 107 7.95 57.79 -2.77
N SER A 108 9.27 57.84 -2.62
CA SER A 108 9.97 57.04 -1.62
C SER A 108 9.72 57.56 -0.21
N LEU A 109 9.54 56.65 0.75
CA LEU A 109 9.57 56.91 2.20
C LEU A 109 11.02 56.92 2.76
N THR A 110 12.06 56.96 1.90
CA THR A 110 13.46 57.00 2.35
C THR A 110 13.85 58.37 2.92
N GLU A 111 13.65 58.52 4.23
CA GLU A 111 14.53 59.21 5.21
C GLU A 111 14.11 58.92 6.68
N CYS A 112 13.20 57.95 6.90
CA CYS A 112 12.81 57.53 8.24
C CYS A 112 13.89 56.67 8.89
N SER A 113 14.29 56.97 10.14
CA SER A 113 15.18 56.10 10.91
C SER A 113 14.62 54.67 10.89
N GLY A 114 15.40 53.66 10.48
CA GLY A 114 14.92 52.28 10.23
C GLY A 114 14.25 51.56 11.43
N ARG A 115 14.10 52.25 12.58
CA ARG A 115 13.33 51.82 13.74
C ARG A 115 11.85 52.21 13.69
N SER A 116 11.45 53.27 12.97
CA SER A 116 10.05 53.76 12.93
C SER A 116 9.15 53.05 11.92
N LEU A 117 9.73 52.36 10.92
CA LEU A 117 8.98 51.62 9.88
C LEU A 117 8.51 50.22 10.34
N ARG A 118 8.20 50.07 11.63
CA ARG A 118 7.84 48.79 12.25
C ARG A 118 6.35 48.81 12.60
N GLY A 119 5.51 48.55 11.60
CA GLY A 119 4.05 48.46 11.75
C GLY A 119 3.34 48.52 10.39
N PHE A 120 2.04 48.20 10.40
CA PHE A 120 1.17 48.47 9.26
C PHE A 120 0.85 49.96 9.13
N VAL A 121 0.86 50.69 10.25
CA VAL A 121 0.58 52.14 10.27
C VAL A 121 1.86 52.87 10.66
N VAL A 122 2.36 53.72 9.77
CA VAL A 122 3.60 54.51 9.99
C VAL A 122 3.32 56.00 9.87
N PRO A 123 3.83 56.85 10.76
CA PRO A 123 3.73 58.30 10.59
C PRO A 123 4.63 58.77 9.44
N LEU A 124 4.18 59.81 8.73
CA LEU A 124 4.99 60.53 7.75
C LEU A 124 5.93 61.52 8.44
N GLU A 125 7.01 61.90 7.76
CA GLU A 125 7.93 62.92 8.22
C GLU A 125 7.36 64.33 8.15
N ALA A 126 7.91 65.23 8.96
CA ALA A 126 7.56 66.64 8.93
C ALA A 126 7.72 67.22 7.51
N GLY A 127 6.66 67.85 6.99
CA GLY A 127 6.64 68.42 5.64
C GLY A 127 6.44 67.40 4.51
N GLN A 128 6.56 66.09 4.75
CA GLN A 128 6.28 65.07 3.73
C GLN A 128 4.79 64.98 3.41
N ALA A 129 3.93 65.02 4.44
CA ALA A 129 2.47 65.06 4.28
C ALA A 129 2.05 66.23 3.38
N GLN A 130 2.53 67.44 3.66
CA GLN A 130 2.26 68.64 2.85
C GLN A 130 2.74 68.54 1.40
N ARG A 131 3.95 68.02 1.16
CA ARG A 131 4.46 67.84 -0.22
C ARG A 131 3.58 66.87 -1.00
N LEU A 132 3.21 65.75 -0.39
CA LEU A 132 2.35 64.75 -1.02
C LEU A 132 0.93 65.29 -1.21
N TRP A 133 0.40 66.00 -0.22
CA TRP A 133 -0.90 66.64 -0.29
C TRP A 133 -0.96 67.62 -1.46
N ASN A 134 0.08 68.41 -1.69
CA ASN A 134 0.16 69.33 -2.83
C ASN A 134 0.13 68.61 -4.19
N SER A 135 0.52 67.34 -4.25
CA SER A 135 0.43 66.53 -5.47
C SER A 135 -0.94 65.92 -5.74
N VAL A 136 -1.85 65.93 -4.75
CA VAL A 136 -3.22 65.44 -4.91
C VAL A 136 -4.07 66.50 -5.63
N PRO A 137 -4.80 66.12 -6.68
CA PRO A 137 -5.72 67.00 -7.41
C PRO A 137 -6.75 67.68 -6.50
N GLN A 138 -7.09 68.93 -6.81
CA GLN A 138 -7.99 69.75 -5.98
C GLN A 138 -9.40 69.18 -5.92
N ASP A 139 -9.89 68.58 -7.01
CA ASP A 139 -11.18 67.90 -7.09
C ASP A 139 -11.29 66.69 -6.15
N PHE A 140 -10.19 65.96 -5.95
CA PHE A 140 -10.15 64.89 -4.95
C PHE A 140 -10.21 65.48 -3.52
N LYS A 141 -9.43 66.53 -3.25
CA LYS A 141 -9.42 67.21 -1.94
C LYS A 141 -10.77 67.81 -1.57
N ASP A 142 -11.47 68.39 -2.53
CA ASP A 142 -12.76 69.03 -2.31
C ASP A 142 -13.86 68.04 -1.93
N GLN A 143 -13.70 66.76 -2.28
CA GLN A 143 -14.63 65.68 -1.95
C GLN A 143 -14.41 65.10 -0.54
N LEU A 144 -13.23 65.30 0.05
CA LEU A 144 -12.88 64.75 1.36
C LEU A 144 -13.62 65.50 2.48
N GLN A 145 -14.16 64.73 3.43
CA GLN A 145 -14.94 65.28 4.53
C GLN A 145 -14.05 66.07 5.51
N ASP A 146 -12.83 65.57 5.73
CA ASP A 146 -11.77 66.25 6.45
C ASP A 146 -10.71 66.71 5.44
N ARG A 147 -10.54 68.03 5.32
CA ARG A 147 -9.56 68.65 4.40
C ARG A 147 -8.15 68.67 5.00
N SER A 148 -7.93 67.95 6.09
CA SER A 148 -6.61 67.81 6.72
C SER A 148 -5.70 66.87 5.91
N GLU A 149 -4.41 67.18 5.92
CA GLU A 149 -3.42 66.30 5.28
C GLU A 149 -3.19 65.04 6.13
N PRO A 150 -3.23 63.84 5.53
CA PRO A 150 -3.02 62.61 6.26
C PRO A 150 -1.55 62.48 6.63
N ILE A 151 -1.27 62.42 7.93
CA ILE A 151 0.08 62.30 8.49
C ILE A 151 0.52 60.85 8.70
N HIS A 152 -0.28 59.87 8.29
CA HIS A 152 0.02 58.44 8.42
C HIS A 152 -0.08 57.71 7.08
N ALA A 153 0.75 56.68 6.93
CA ALA A 153 0.71 55.73 5.82
C ALA A 153 0.38 54.32 6.33
N LEU A 154 -0.50 53.64 5.59
CA LEU A 154 -0.84 52.24 5.71
C LEU A 154 0.03 51.41 4.76
N ARG A 155 0.77 50.45 5.30
CA ARG A 155 1.72 49.63 4.55
C ARG A 155 1.08 48.31 4.13
N LEU A 156 1.10 48.02 2.84
CA LEU A 156 0.56 46.81 2.21
C LEU A 156 1.61 46.17 1.31
N PRO A 157 1.48 44.89 0.92
CA PRO A 157 2.29 44.35 -0.17
C PRO A 157 2.25 45.29 -1.39
N PRO A 158 3.37 45.50 -2.11
CA PRO A 158 3.45 46.52 -3.16
C PRO A 158 2.32 46.40 -4.19
N GLN A 159 1.96 45.17 -4.57
CA GLN A 159 0.86 44.93 -5.51
C GLN A 159 -0.48 45.37 -4.92
N TYR A 160 -0.71 45.10 -3.63
CA TYR A 160 -1.98 45.41 -2.97
C TYR A 160 -2.13 46.92 -2.74
N ALA A 161 -1.04 47.61 -2.38
CA ALA A 161 -1.00 49.07 -2.29
C ALA A 161 -1.37 49.72 -3.63
N HIS A 162 -0.80 49.22 -4.73
CA HIS A 162 -1.11 49.71 -6.06
C HIS A 162 -2.55 49.42 -6.47
N LEU A 163 -3.02 48.17 -6.32
CA LEU A 163 -4.39 47.76 -6.70
C LEU A 163 -5.46 48.54 -5.92
N CYS A 164 -5.21 48.84 -4.65
CA CYS A 164 -6.09 49.70 -3.85
C CYS A 164 -6.02 51.15 -4.31
N ALA A 165 -4.83 51.72 -4.54
CA ALA A 165 -4.66 53.10 -5.01
C ALA A 165 -5.27 53.34 -6.40
N ALA A 166 -5.19 52.34 -7.29
CA ALA A 166 -5.78 52.35 -8.62
C ALA A 166 -7.30 52.12 -8.62
N GLY A 167 -7.90 51.80 -7.46
CA GLY A 167 -9.34 51.57 -7.32
C GLY A 167 -9.84 50.21 -7.81
N ILE A 168 -8.93 49.29 -8.13
CA ILE A 168 -9.25 47.92 -8.54
C ILE A 168 -9.73 47.13 -7.32
N TRP A 169 -9.06 47.29 -6.17
CA TRP A 169 -9.48 46.71 -4.91
C TRP A 169 -10.18 47.74 -4.03
N LYS A 170 -11.43 47.43 -3.69
CA LYS A 170 -12.27 48.26 -2.79
C LYS A 170 -12.16 47.85 -1.32
N THR A 171 -11.25 46.94 -0.99
CA THR A 171 -11.09 46.41 0.37
C THR A 171 -9.62 46.14 0.67
N ILE A 172 -9.23 46.42 1.91
CA ILE A 172 -7.89 46.17 2.46
C ILE A 172 -8.05 45.23 3.64
N ALA A 173 -7.38 44.08 3.62
CA ALA A 173 -7.33 43.14 4.73
C ALA A 173 -5.98 43.24 5.44
N LEU A 174 -5.98 43.43 6.75
CA LEU A 174 -4.77 43.55 7.56
C LEU A 174 -4.84 42.71 8.84
N PRO A 175 -3.81 41.92 9.14
CA PRO A 175 -3.75 41.15 10.38
C PRO A 175 -3.46 42.05 11.59
N SER A 176 -4.12 41.78 12.71
CA SER A 176 -3.80 42.34 14.01
C SER A 176 -3.09 41.29 14.84
N SER A 177 -1.81 41.52 15.18
CA SER A 177 -1.18 40.74 16.23
C SER A 177 -1.59 41.34 17.58
N VAL A 178 -2.57 40.74 18.25
CA VAL A 178 -2.96 41.15 19.60
C VAL A 178 -1.86 40.72 20.55
N GLN A 179 -1.15 41.67 21.15
CA GLN A 179 -0.23 41.37 22.25
C GLN A 179 -0.93 41.64 23.59
N GLU A 180 -1.61 40.64 24.14
CA GLU A 180 -1.88 40.62 25.58
C GLU A 180 -0.60 40.17 26.30
N SER A 181 0.09 41.17 26.85
CA SER A 181 1.05 41.11 27.97
C SER A 181 1.60 39.75 28.42
N GLY A 182 2.81 39.44 27.97
CA GLY A 182 3.75 38.55 28.66
C GLY A 182 5.18 38.96 28.32
N ARG A 183 6.01 39.27 29.32
CA ARG A 183 7.37 39.84 29.18
C ARG A 183 8.35 38.90 28.44
N GLY A 184 8.25 38.78 27.12
CA GLY A 184 9.22 38.08 26.27
C GLY A 184 10.12 39.04 25.48
N ARG A 185 11.44 38.94 25.63
CA ARG A 185 12.45 39.75 24.94
C ARG A 185 12.62 39.31 23.48
N GLY A 186 12.47 40.26 22.55
CA GLY A 186 13.28 40.34 21.32
C GLY A 186 13.08 39.31 20.21
N GLY A 187 12.00 39.43 19.43
CA GLY A 187 11.83 38.78 18.13
C GLY A 187 10.42 39.04 17.58
N SER A 188 10.28 39.49 16.33
CA SER A 188 9.02 39.60 15.55
C SER A 188 7.86 40.52 16.04
N LYS A 189 8.03 41.41 17.02
CA LYS A 189 6.95 42.30 17.54
C LYS A 189 6.46 43.45 16.62
N SER A 190 6.75 43.45 15.32
CA SER A 190 6.72 44.68 14.49
C SER A 190 5.61 44.82 13.45
N LEU A 191 4.63 43.91 13.37
CA LEU A 191 3.50 44.01 12.42
C LEU A 191 2.16 43.98 13.18
N HIS A 192 1.82 45.12 13.79
CA HIS A 192 0.52 45.34 14.40
C HIS A 192 -0.14 46.58 13.77
N ILE A 193 -1.47 46.61 13.83
CA ILE A 193 -2.25 47.80 13.50
C ILE A 193 -2.24 48.71 14.74
N ASP A 194 -1.66 49.89 14.61
CA ASP A 194 -1.71 50.90 15.67
C ASP A 194 -3.03 51.67 15.56
N TRP A 195 -4.06 51.14 16.22
CA TRP A 195 -5.42 51.70 16.21
C TRP A 195 -5.47 53.15 16.70
N THR A 196 -4.57 53.52 17.63
CA THR A 196 -4.49 54.90 18.13
C THR A 196 -4.08 55.88 17.04
N LYS A 197 -3.16 55.48 16.14
CA LYS A 197 -2.75 56.29 14.99
C LYS A 197 -3.82 56.39 13.91
N LEU A 198 -4.65 55.35 13.76
CA LEU A 198 -5.82 55.39 12.88
C LEU A 198 -7.00 56.16 13.47
N GLN A 199 -6.87 56.70 14.70
CA GLN A 199 -7.98 57.35 15.42
C GLN A 199 -9.21 56.43 15.57
N GLN A 200 -9.00 55.10 15.55
CA GLN A 200 -10.05 54.09 15.72
C GLN A 200 -9.88 53.41 17.08
N ARG A 201 -11.00 53.01 17.71
CA ARG A 201 -10.95 52.19 18.93
C ARG A 201 -10.81 50.72 18.51
N HIS A 202 -9.81 50.03 19.02
CA HIS A 202 -9.74 48.58 18.91
C HIS A 202 -10.99 47.98 19.55
N ARG A 203 -11.86 47.34 18.76
CA ARG A 203 -12.95 46.52 19.30
C ARG A 203 -12.35 45.14 19.58
N PRO A 204 -12.21 44.71 20.84
CA PRO A 204 -11.70 43.38 21.15
C PRO A 204 -12.59 42.34 20.48
N LEU A 205 -11.97 41.33 19.89
CA LEU A 205 -12.67 40.11 19.54
C LEU A 205 -13.27 39.52 20.83
N PRO A 206 -14.50 38.98 20.80
CA PRO A 206 -14.97 38.12 21.87
C PRO A 206 -13.92 37.01 22.06
N ALA A 207 -13.51 36.76 23.31
CA ALA A 207 -12.61 35.65 23.61
C ALA A 207 -13.21 34.36 23.04
N ALA A 208 -12.45 33.65 22.22
CA ALA A 208 -12.84 32.33 21.75
C ALA A 208 -13.07 31.45 22.98
N ALA A 209 -14.30 30.97 23.17
CA ALA A 209 -14.53 29.90 24.12
C ALA A 209 -13.72 28.69 23.66
N ASP A 210 -12.97 28.07 24.58
CA ASP A 210 -12.23 26.83 24.35
C ASP A 210 -13.20 25.73 23.88
N ALA A 211 -13.33 25.57 22.58
CA ALA A 211 -14.06 24.48 21.96
C ALA A 211 -13.07 23.63 21.15
N GLN A 212 -12.91 22.39 21.61
CA GLN A 212 -12.10 21.36 20.95
C GLN A 212 -12.78 20.89 19.67
N VAL A 213 -12.01 20.85 18.58
CA VAL A 213 -12.43 20.34 17.27
C VAL A 213 -12.04 18.85 17.13
N PRO A 214 -12.97 17.94 16.80
CA PRO A 214 -12.64 16.66 16.17
C PRO A 214 -12.97 16.63 14.66
N ALA A 215 -12.15 15.89 13.91
CA ALA A 215 -12.08 15.87 12.45
C ALA A 215 -13.02 14.86 11.74
N ALA A 216 -13.25 15.17 10.45
CA ALA A 216 -14.30 14.84 9.46
C ALA A 216 -14.30 13.44 8.77
N ARG A 217 -15.41 13.15 8.05
CA ARG A 217 -15.51 12.43 6.74
C ARG A 217 -16.12 13.40 5.71
N SER A 218 -16.12 13.05 4.43
CA SER A 218 -15.12 13.55 3.48
C SER A 218 -15.75 14.69 2.69
N LEU A 219 -15.31 15.91 3.01
CA LEU A 219 -15.55 17.12 2.25
C LEU A 219 -14.80 17.02 0.91
N ASN A 220 -15.27 17.67 -0.16
CA ASN A 220 -14.38 18.14 -1.23
C ASN A 220 -14.31 19.66 -1.13
N SER A 221 -13.27 20.29 -1.67
CA SER A 221 -13.02 21.73 -1.49
C SER A 221 -14.21 22.59 -1.94
N GLN A 222 -14.87 22.20 -3.02
CA GLN A 222 -16.02 22.92 -3.55
C GLN A 222 -17.25 22.82 -2.64
N LEU A 223 -17.61 21.60 -2.22
CA LEU A 223 -18.75 21.34 -1.33
C LEU A 223 -18.53 21.97 0.06
N ALA A 224 -17.29 21.94 0.55
CA ALA A 224 -16.89 22.62 1.79
C ALA A 224 -17.20 24.12 1.75
N LEU A 225 -16.81 24.77 0.66
CA LEU A 225 -16.99 26.20 0.45
C LEU A 225 -18.47 26.55 0.21
N GLU A 226 -19.20 25.71 -0.52
CA GLU A 226 -20.64 25.88 -0.75
C GLU A 226 -21.45 25.78 0.55
N VAL A 227 -21.14 24.80 1.39
CA VAL A 227 -21.78 24.66 2.72
C VAL A 227 -21.40 25.83 3.63
N ALA A 228 -20.14 26.26 3.63
CA ALA A 228 -19.72 27.46 4.37
C ALA A 228 -20.47 28.71 3.90
N ASN A 229 -20.65 28.90 2.59
CA ASN A 229 -21.39 30.02 2.01
C ASN A 229 -22.88 29.96 2.31
N TYR A 230 -23.48 28.77 2.31
CA TYR A 230 -24.86 28.57 2.72
C TYR A 230 -25.05 28.95 4.19
N LEU A 231 -24.18 28.48 5.07
CA LEU A 231 -24.21 28.82 6.49
C LEU A 231 -24.00 30.32 6.75
N ARG A 232 -23.12 30.99 5.98
CA ARG A 232 -22.97 32.46 6.01
C ARG A 232 -24.29 33.17 5.64
N LYS A 233 -24.96 32.73 4.58
CA LYS A 233 -26.26 33.28 4.16
C LYS A 233 -27.34 33.03 5.21
N TYR A 234 -27.38 31.83 5.80
CA TYR A 234 -28.30 31.46 6.87
C TYR A 234 -28.09 32.34 8.10
N ALA A 235 -26.84 32.47 8.57
CA ALA A 235 -26.50 33.33 9.70
C ALA A 235 -26.91 34.78 9.44
N ALA A 236 -26.59 35.32 8.25
CA ALA A 236 -26.93 36.70 7.89
C ALA A 236 -28.45 36.97 7.80
N SER A 237 -29.27 35.96 7.54
CA SER A 237 -30.72 36.11 7.35
C SER A 237 -31.56 35.74 8.58
N HIS A 238 -31.06 34.86 9.46
CA HIS A 238 -31.86 34.25 10.53
C HIS A 238 -31.28 34.49 11.93
N LEU A 239 -30.01 34.83 12.03
CA LEU A 239 -29.32 35.04 13.31
C LEU A 239 -29.02 36.53 13.48
N ASP A 240 -29.66 37.14 14.48
CA ASP A 240 -29.32 38.51 14.89
C ASP A 240 -28.22 38.42 15.95
N PRO A 241 -26.98 38.84 15.65
CA PRO A 241 -25.87 38.77 16.62
C PRO A 241 -26.07 39.69 17.83
N ARG A 242 -27.13 40.51 17.85
CA ARG A 242 -27.51 41.36 18.99
C ARG A 242 -28.49 40.70 19.95
N ASN A 243 -29.02 39.53 19.59
CA ASN A 243 -29.90 38.75 20.45
C ASN A 243 -29.07 37.67 21.15
N GLU A 244 -28.91 37.79 22.47
CA GLU A 244 -28.08 36.89 23.30
C GLU A 244 -28.42 35.40 23.13
N PHE A 245 -29.69 35.06 22.90
CA PHE A 245 -30.10 33.66 22.66
C PHE A 245 -29.67 33.14 21.29
N LYS A 246 -29.57 34.03 20.29
CA LYS A 246 -29.08 33.71 18.95
C LYS A 246 -27.57 33.89 18.82
N GLU A 247 -26.92 34.48 19.82
CA GLU A 247 -25.48 34.70 19.83
C GLU A 247 -24.71 33.39 20.01
N ALA A 248 -25.19 32.48 20.87
CA ALA A 248 -24.60 31.14 21.00
C ALA A 248 -24.71 30.33 19.70
N GLU A 249 -25.90 30.34 19.07
CA GLU A 249 -26.12 29.71 17.76
C GLU A 249 -25.27 30.38 16.67
N TYR A 250 -25.15 31.70 16.68
CA TYR A 250 -24.29 32.45 15.75
C TYR A 250 -22.81 32.06 15.90
N ARG A 251 -22.34 31.87 17.14
CA ARG A 251 -20.96 31.44 17.44
C ARG A 251 -20.69 30.02 16.98
N GLU A 252 -21.63 29.10 17.17
CA GLU A 252 -21.51 27.73 16.67
C GLU A 252 -21.49 27.67 15.14
N VAL A 253 -22.36 28.45 14.49
CA VAL A 253 -22.39 28.55 13.02
C VAL A 253 -21.10 29.20 12.48
N GLN A 254 -20.57 30.23 13.16
CA GLN A 254 -19.29 30.83 12.82
C GLN A 254 -18.14 29.82 12.91
N SER A 255 -18.04 29.08 14.02
CA SER A 255 -17.00 28.05 14.22
C SER A 255 -17.07 26.97 13.13
N LEU A 256 -18.28 26.59 12.70
CA LEU A 256 -18.49 25.63 11.62
C LEU A 256 -18.06 26.20 10.26
N ILE A 257 -18.36 27.47 9.96
CA ILE A 257 -17.92 28.15 8.72
C ILE A 257 -16.40 28.23 8.64
N GLU A 258 -15.73 28.55 9.74
CA GLU A 258 -14.26 28.62 9.83
C GLU A 258 -13.64 27.23 9.61
N THR A 259 -14.21 26.20 10.25
CA THR A 259 -13.78 24.81 10.07
C THR A 259 -13.94 24.35 8.62
N LEU A 260 -15.11 24.58 8.01
CA LEU A 260 -15.37 24.18 6.62
C LEU A 260 -14.49 24.94 5.61
N THR A 261 -14.19 26.21 5.87
CA THR A 261 -13.29 26.99 5.02
C THR A 261 -11.84 26.50 5.16
N SER A 262 -11.39 26.11 6.36
CA SER A 262 -10.07 25.49 6.54
C SER A 262 -9.97 24.15 5.83
N VAL A 263 -10.99 23.30 5.96
CA VAL A 263 -11.03 21.99 5.29
C VAL A 263 -11.09 22.17 3.76
N SER A 264 -11.75 23.21 3.24
CA SER A 264 -11.71 23.57 1.82
C SER A 264 -10.29 23.86 1.33
N ASP A 265 -9.53 24.66 2.08
CA ASP A 265 -8.14 25.02 1.76
C ASP A 265 -7.20 23.81 1.86
N GLU A 266 -7.44 22.91 2.82
CA GLU A 266 -6.60 21.72 3.06
C GLU A 266 -6.80 20.61 2.02
N ILE A 267 -7.96 20.58 1.37
CA ILE A 267 -8.31 19.62 0.32
C ILE A 267 -7.89 20.12 -1.07
N ASP A 268 -7.38 21.36 -1.18
CA ASP A 268 -6.74 21.85 -2.40
C ASP A 268 -5.54 20.95 -2.76
N PRO A 269 -5.54 20.28 -3.93
CA PRO A 269 -4.46 19.40 -4.36
C PRO A 269 -3.08 20.07 -4.31
N LEU A 270 -3.00 21.37 -4.58
CA LEU A 270 -1.74 22.13 -4.56
C LEU A 270 -1.23 22.35 -3.13
N PHE A 271 -2.14 22.53 -2.18
CA PHE A 271 -1.80 22.66 -0.76
C PHE A 271 -1.39 21.31 -0.16
N PHE A 272 -2.11 20.23 -0.48
CA PHE A 272 -1.78 18.87 -0.05
C PHE A 272 -0.41 18.42 -0.57
N GLN A 273 -0.08 18.73 -1.83
CA GLN A 273 1.21 18.42 -2.44
C GLN A 273 2.36 19.20 -1.77
N LYS A 274 2.13 20.47 -1.39
CA LYS A 274 3.08 21.28 -0.63
C LYS A 274 3.27 20.76 0.81
N LEU A 275 2.20 20.37 1.49
CA LEU A 275 2.23 19.79 2.83
C LEU A 275 3.04 18.49 2.86
N CYS A 276 2.82 17.61 1.88
CA CYS A 276 3.60 16.39 1.68
C CYS A 276 5.09 16.68 1.41
N ARG A 277 5.40 17.75 0.66
CA ARG A 277 6.78 18.20 0.40
C ARG A 277 7.47 18.75 1.65
N ASP A 278 6.73 19.51 2.46
CA ASP A 278 7.23 20.12 3.70
C ASP A 278 7.39 19.09 4.83
N MET A 279 6.56 18.04 4.86
CA MET A 279 6.71 16.92 5.80
C MET A 279 7.96 16.07 5.51
N ARG A 280 8.36 15.91 4.24
CA ARG A 280 9.61 15.22 3.86
C ARG A 280 10.87 15.99 4.25
N GLY A 281 10.79 17.31 4.43
CA GLY A 281 11.95 18.17 4.73
C GLY A 281 12.24 18.44 6.22
N ARG A 282 11.40 17.99 7.15
CA ARG A 282 11.44 18.42 8.58
C ARG A 282 11.68 17.30 9.61
N ALA A 283 12.27 16.17 9.22
CA ALA A 283 12.64 15.10 10.17
C ALA A 283 13.91 15.41 10.99
N SER A 284 14.60 16.51 10.70
CA SER A 284 15.76 16.99 11.45
C SER A 284 15.41 18.33 12.11
N ILE A 285 15.11 18.31 13.42
CA ILE A 285 15.40 19.33 14.45
C ILE A 285 14.57 19.01 15.71
N ARG A 286 15.27 18.68 16.82
CA ARG A 286 14.69 18.52 18.17
C ARG A 286 14.13 19.85 18.67
N GLY A 287 12.82 19.90 18.89
CA GLY A 287 12.15 21.02 19.57
C GLY A 287 10.70 21.21 19.13
N MET A 288 9.84 20.21 19.34
CA MET A 288 8.41 20.35 19.06
C MET A 288 7.71 21.08 20.22
N CYS A 289 6.88 22.07 19.90
CA CYS A 289 6.00 22.75 20.86
C CYS A 289 4.80 21.86 21.24
N ASP A 290 4.14 22.16 22.36
CA ASP A 290 3.03 21.34 22.89
C ASP A 290 1.82 21.26 21.94
N ALA A 291 1.60 22.26 21.08
CA ALA A 291 0.57 22.22 20.03
C ALA A 291 0.84 21.13 18.96
N ALA A 292 2.12 20.81 18.72
CA ALA A 292 2.50 19.75 17.79
C ALA A 292 2.39 18.34 18.42
N LYS A 293 2.55 18.21 19.75
CA LYS A 293 2.22 16.99 20.50
C LYS A 293 0.71 16.71 20.52
N GLN A 294 -0.11 17.75 20.66
CA GLN A 294 -1.57 17.65 20.63
C GLN A 294 -2.09 17.22 19.24
N LYS A 295 -1.47 17.72 18.16
CA LYS A 295 -1.74 17.27 16.77
C LYS A 295 -1.40 15.79 16.56
N LEU A 296 -0.34 15.27 17.19
CA LEU A 296 0.06 13.86 17.10
C LEU A 296 -0.85 12.92 17.91
N GLN A 297 -1.33 13.35 19.08
CA GLN A 297 -2.31 12.59 19.88
C GLN A 297 -3.65 12.45 19.16
N ASN A 298 -4.14 13.51 18.51
CA ASN A 298 -5.38 13.46 17.71
C ASN A 298 -5.24 12.56 16.46
N ASN A 299 -4.05 12.48 15.87
CA ASN A 299 -3.77 11.58 14.74
C ASN A 299 -3.68 10.11 15.15
N ALA A 300 -3.15 9.78 16.33
CA ALA A 300 -3.09 8.41 16.84
C ALA A 300 -4.48 7.84 17.18
N VAL A 301 -5.35 8.67 17.76
CA VAL A 301 -6.75 8.32 18.05
C VAL A 301 -7.53 8.15 16.74
N TRP A 302 -7.35 9.03 15.77
CA TRP A 302 -7.97 8.91 14.44
C TRP A 302 -7.51 7.65 13.70
N VAL A 303 -6.21 7.29 13.75
CA VAL A 303 -5.70 6.04 13.15
C VAL A 303 -6.26 4.79 13.84
N LEU A 304 -6.29 4.75 15.18
CA LEU A 304 -6.94 3.67 15.94
C LEU A 304 -8.44 3.56 15.60
N GLN A 305 -9.13 4.68 15.40
CA GLN A 305 -10.54 4.74 15.06
C GLN A 305 -10.83 4.34 13.61
N VAL A 306 -9.96 4.70 12.66
CA VAL A 306 -10.01 4.24 11.25
C VAL A 306 -9.76 2.73 11.18
N LEU A 307 -8.84 2.20 11.98
CA LEU A 307 -8.58 0.76 12.09
C LEU A 307 -9.76 0.00 12.70
N LEU A 308 -10.41 0.54 13.74
CA LEU A 308 -11.63 -0.03 14.33
C LEU A 308 -12.84 0.05 13.37
N MET A 309 -12.98 1.13 12.60
CA MET A 309 -14.03 1.26 11.57
C MET A 309 -13.80 0.34 10.37
N ALA A 310 -12.55 0.07 9.99
CA ALA A 310 -12.22 -0.90 8.94
C ALA A 310 -12.59 -2.33 9.35
N ASP A 311 -12.56 -2.63 10.65
CA ASP A 311 -12.92 -3.94 11.20
C ASP A 311 -14.45 -4.13 11.36
N LEU A 312 -15.23 -3.04 11.38
CA LEU A 312 -16.70 -3.02 11.38
C LEU A 312 -17.34 -3.12 9.99
N LEU A 313 -16.55 -3.17 8.92
CA LEU A 313 -17.02 -3.31 7.54
C LEU A 313 -16.92 -4.76 7.04
N ARG A 314 -17.08 -5.73 7.96
CA ARG A 314 -17.09 -7.16 7.62
C ARG A 314 -18.36 -7.54 6.85
N ASP A 315 -19.48 -6.88 7.15
CA ASP A 315 -20.75 -7.04 6.46
C ASP A 315 -21.41 -5.69 6.12
N SER A 316 -22.13 -5.65 5.00
CA SER A 316 -23.04 -4.59 4.58
C SER A 316 -24.15 -4.28 5.60
N SER A 317 -24.58 -5.24 6.42
CA SER A 317 -25.52 -4.99 7.52
C SER A 317 -24.94 -4.05 8.58
N GLU A 318 -23.61 -4.01 8.71
CA GLU A 318 -22.89 -3.15 9.64
C GLU A 318 -22.53 -1.79 9.03
N LEU A 319 -22.78 -1.57 7.73
CA LEU A 319 -22.44 -0.32 7.06
C LEU A 319 -23.23 0.86 7.63
N SER A 320 -24.53 0.68 7.91
CA SER A 320 -25.34 1.70 8.60
C SER A 320 -24.79 1.99 9.99
N ARG A 321 -24.37 0.97 10.73
CA ARG A 321 -23.75 1.12 12.05
C ARG A 321 -22.40 1.83 11.97
N ALA A 322 -21.54 1.46 11.01
CA ALA A 322 -20.23 2.06 10.80
C ALA A 322 -20.33 3.51 10.30
N VAL A 323 -21.32 3.83 9.45
CA VAL A 323 -21.61 5.21 9.03
C VAL A 323 -22.23 6.01 10.16
N SER A 324 -23.22 5.48 10.88
CA SER A 324 -23.82 6.18 12.04
C SER A 324 -22.79 6.43 13.14
N GLN A 325 -21.96 5.44 13.43
CA GLN A 325 -20.90 5.55 14.42
C GLN A 325 -19.81 6.52 13.96
N ALA A 326 -19.42 6.50 12.69
CA ALA A 326 -18.58 7.55 12.14
C ALA A 326 -19.24 8.92 12.29
N MET A 327 -20.49 9.09 11.89
CA MET A 327 -21.18 10.38 11.90
C MET A 327 -21.42 10.91 13.33
N ARG A 328 -21.58 10.04 14.32
CA ARG A 328 -21.54 10.42 15.75
C ARG A 328 -20.22 11.06 16.15
N PHE A 329 -19.11 10.66 15.53
CA PHE A 329 -17.81 11.28 15.76
C PHE A 329 -17.63 12.58 14.97
N LEU A 330 -18.34 12.76 13.86
CA LEU A 330 -18.16 13.89 12.94
C LEU A 330 -19.14 15.04 13.16
N LEU A 331 -20.33 14.74 13.65
CA LEU A 331 -21.42 15.70 13.79
C LEU A 331 -21.49 16.24 15.23
N PRO A 332 -21.67 17.57 15.40
CA PRO A 332 -22.00 18.18 16.68
C PRO A 332 -23.18 17.46 17.34
N PRO A 333 -23.18 17.30 18.69
CA PRO A 333 -24.25 16.60 19.40
C PRO A 333 -25.67 17.06 19.04
N VAL A 334 -25.85 18.35 18.75
CA VAL A 334 -27.15 18.94 18.35
C VAL A 334 -27.64 18.47 16.97
N LEU A 335 -26.72 18.09 16.07
CA LEU A 335 -27.04 17.58 14.73
C LEU A 335 -27.12 16.06 14.66
N ARG A 336 -26.71 15.34 15.72
CA ARG A 336 -26.76 13.87 15.75
C ARG A 336 -28.20 13.35 15.66
N PRO A 337 -29.20 13.86 16.42
CA PRO A 337 -30.58 13.39 16.30
C PRO A 337 -31.13 13.64 14.90
N VAL A 338 -30.83 14.80 14.30
CA VAL A 338 -31.29 15.17 12.94
C VAL A 338 -30.70 14.24 11.89
N PHE A 339 -29.42 13.87 12.02
CA PHE A 339 -28.78 12.95 11.09
C PHE A 339 -29.18 11.49 11.33
N GLU A 340 -29.33 11.06 12.58
CA GLU A 340 -29.86 9.74 12.92
C GLU A 340 -31.30 9.58 12.44
N GLU A 341 -32.11 10.65 12.53
CA GLU A 341 -33.45 10.74 11.97
C GLU A 341 -33.42 10.74 10.44
N ALA A 342 -32.52 11.49 9.79
CA ALA A 342 -32.34 11.47 8.32
C ALA A 342 -31.78 10.15 7.76
N MET A 343 -31.04 9.39 8.57
CA MET A 343 -30.57 8.03 8.26
C MET A 343 -31.64 6.97 8.51
N ALA A 344 -32.52 7.20 9.48
CA ALA A 344 -33.68 6.36 9.76
C ALA A 344 -34.81 6.61 8.75
N ASP A 345 -34.95 7.84 8.28
CA ASP A 345 -35.84 8.23 7.19
C ASP A 345 -35.24 7.73 5.87
N ALA A 346 -35.97 6.88 5.16
CA ALA A 346 -35.46 5.97 4.13
C ALA A 346 -34.86 6.64 2.86
N SER A 347 -34.65 7.96 2.87
CA SER A 347 -34.15 8.77 1.76
C SER A 347 -32.62 8.80 1.64
N MET A 348 -31.84 8.62 2.72
CA MET A 348 -30.40 8.33 2.61
C MET A 348 -30.20 6.83 2.44
N CYS A 349 -30.46 6.33 1.22
CA CYS A 349 -30.32 4.92 0.86
C CYS A 349 -28.87 4.44 1.06
N MET A 350 -28.56 3.93 2.26
CA MET A 350 -27.36 3.15 2.49
C MET A 350 -27.33 2.02 1.47
N PRO A 351 -26.23 1.84 0.72
CA PRO A 351 -26.20 0.86 -0.34
C PRO A 351 -26.43 -0.51 0.28
N ASN A 352 -27.55 -1.13 -0.08
CA ASN A 352 -27.85 -2.48 0.37
C ASN A 352 -26.74 -3.45 -0.09
N ALA A 353 -26.71 -4.64 0.50
CA ALA A 353 -25.75 -5.68 0.15
C ALA A 353 -25.61 -5.92 -1.37
N GLY A 354 -26.74 -5.85 -2.08
CA GLY A 354 -26.80 -5.95 -3.53
C GLY A 354 -26.00 -4.86 -4.21
N THR A 355 -26.17 -3.60 -3.82
CA THR A 355 -25.43 -2.44 -4.35
C THR A 355 -23.92 -2.57 -4.12
N VAL A 356 -23.49 -2.96 -2.91
CA VAL A 356 -22.05 -3.16 -2.61
C VAL A 356 -21.47 -4.29 -3.45
N SER A 357 -22.21 -5.40 -3.61
CA SER A 357 -21.82 -6.51 -4.49
C SER A 357 -21.68 -6.05 -5.95
N ARG A 358 -22.59 -5.18 -6.43
CA ARG A 358 -22.50 -4.59 -7.78
C ARG A 358 -21.26 -3.72 -7.93
N TRP A 359 -20.96 -2.84 -6.98
CA TRP A 359 -19.77 -1.98 -7.05
C TRP A 359 -18.47 -2.77 -7.05
N ARG A 360 -18.38 -3.81 -6.22
CA ARG A 360 -17.25 -4.76 -6.25
C ARG A 360 -17.10 -5.37 -7.64
N PHE A 361 -18.19 -5.87 -8.20
CA PHE A 361 -18.18 -6.41 -9.57
C PHE A 361 -17.70 -5.37 -10.59
N LEU A 362 -18.23 -4.14 -10.56
CA LEU A 362 -17.87 -3.08 -11.50
C LEU A 362 -16.38 -2.73 -11.42
N LEU A 363 -15.84 -2.58 -10.20
CA LEU A 363 -14.43 -2.29 -9.98
C LEU A 363 -13.54 -3.41 -10.52
N ASP A 364 -13.88 -4.66 -10.20
CA ASP A 364 -13.12 -5.84 -10.61
C ASP A 364 -13.12 -6.05 -12.14
N ALA A 365 -14.28 -5.85 -12.75
CA ALA A 365 -14.50 -5.90 -14.19
C ALA A 365 -13.70 -4.83 -14.93
N SER A 366 -13.75 -3.59 -14.43
CA SER A 366 -13.02 -2.47 -15.04
C SER A 366 -11.53 -2.66 -14.93
N PHE A 367 -11.05 -3.20 -13.80
CA PHE A 367 -9.64 -3.53 -13.62
C PHE A 367 -9.17 -4.65 -14.58
N MET A 368 -10.01 -5.66 -14.85
CA MET A 368 -9.71 -6.65 -15.90
C MET A 368 -9.57 -6.00 -17.28
N LEU A 369 -10.50 -5.12 -17.66
CA LEU A 369 -10.43 -4.41 -18.94
C LEU A 369 -9.21 -3.49 -19.01
N TRP A 370 -8.86 -2.82 -17.91
CA TRP A 370 -7.68 -1.96 -17.83
C TRP A 370 -6.40 -2.76 -18.06
N ARG A 371 -6.29 -3.92 -17.40
CA ARG A 371 -5.16 -4.83 -17.65
C ARG A 371 -5.11 -5.34 -19.07
N ARG A 372 -6.27 -5.62 -19.67
CA ARG A 372 -6.37 -6.04 -21.06
C ARG A 372 -5.80 -4.98 -22.01
N GLU A 373 -6.12 -3.70 -21.78
CA GLU A 373 -5.56 -2.57 -22.53
C GLU A 373 -4.05 -2.41 -22.26
N ARG A 374 -3.60 -2.51 -21.00
CA ARG A 374 -2.17 -2.47 -20.62
C ARG A 374 -1.36 -3.56 -21.32
N ASN A 375 -1.84 -4.80 -21.26
CA ASN A 375 -1.16 -5.97 -21.81
C ASN A 375 -1.14 -5.99 -23.34
N ALA A 376 -2.13 -5.36 -24.00
CA ALA A 376 -2.11 -5.19 -25.44
C ALA A 376 -1.00 -4.23 -25.91
N ASN A 377 -0.72 -3.19 -25.13
CA ASN A 377 0.16 -2.08 -25.52
C ASN A 377 1.62 -2.23 -25.04
N GLN A 378 1.91 -3.17 -24.16
CA GLN A 378 3.23 -3.35 -23.57
C GLN A 378 3.84 -4.73 -23.90
N LYS A 379 5.17 -4.83 -23.81
CA LYS A 379 5.91 -6.10 -23.95
C LYS A 379 6.46 -6.48 -22.59
N PHE A 380 6.21 -7.72 -22.19
CA PHE A 380 6.65 -8.23 -20.90
C PHE A 380 7.43 -9.53 -21.06
N LEU A 381 8.36 -9.77 -20.12
CA LEU A 381 8.71 -11.11 -19.73
C LEU A 381 7.77 -11.51 -18.59
N ARG A 382 7.12 -12.67 -18.70
CA ARG A 382 6.11 -13.10 -17.73
C ARG A 382 6.57 -14.36 -17.01
N TRP A 383 6.25 -14.40 -15.73
CA TRP A 383 6.37 -15.57 -14.88
C TRP A 383 4.99 -15.84 -14.31
N ILE A 384 4.62 -17.11 -14.23
CA ILE A 384 3.37 -17.50 -13.61
C ILE A 384 3.64 -18.35 -12.39
N MET A 385 2.65 -18.40 -11.52
CA MET A 385 2.60 -19.39 -10.47
C MET A 385 1.18 -19.95 -10.52
N ALA A 386 1.02 -21.27 -10.40
CA ALA A 386 -0.29 -21.87 -10.26
C ALA A 386 -0.31 -22.92 -9.14
N ASP A 387 -1.37 -22.89 -8.34
CA ASP A 387 -1.66 -23.83 -7.25
C ASP A 387 -3.19 -23.96 -7.12
N SER A 388 -3.66 -25.12 -6.69
CA SER A 388 -5.08 -25.43 -6.44
C SER A 388 -5.41 -25.66 -4.97
N SER A 389 -4.41 -25.66 -4.08
CA SER A 389 -4.54 -26.06 -2.69
C SER A 389 -4.54 -24.84 -1.76
N THR A 390 -5.62 -24.64 -1.01
CA THR A 390 -5.70 -23.46 -0.14
C THR A 390 -4.99 -23.66 1.21
N GLN A 391 -3.89 -22.96 1.50
CA GLN A 391 -3.24 -22.98 2.82
C GLN A 391 -2.79 -21.60 3.36
N HIS A 392 -2.70 -21.45 4.69
CA HIS A 392 -2.62 -20.18 5.44
C HIS A 392 -1.21 -19.56 5.58
N GLY A 393 -1.09 -18.22 5.44
CA GLY A 393 0.14 -17.42 5.66
C GLY A 393 0.04 -16.31 6.75
N ARG A 394 1.20 -15.83 7.23
CA ARG A 394 1.44 -14.77 8.27
C ARG A 394 2.02 -13.46 7.66
N GLN A 395 2.05 -12.34 8.41
CA GLN A 395 2.45 -10.97 7.99
C GLN A 395 3.44 -10.32 8.98
N ASP A 396 4.32 -9.42 8.51
CA ASP A 396 5.22 -8.55 9.32
C ASP A 396 5.26 -7.09 8.78
N GLY A 397 5.64 -6.12 9.64
CA GLY A 397 5.56 -4.67 9.42
C GLY A 397 6.80 -3.85 9.87
N ASP A 398 6.73 -2.51 9.70
CA ASP A 398 7.84 -1.68 9.20
C ASP A 398 8.21 -0.40 10.03
N THR A 399 9.51 -0.01 10.28
CA THR A 399 10.06 1.41 10.39
C THR A 399 11.62 1.60 10.19
N SER A 400 12.15 2.84 10.08
CA SER A 400 13.43 3.37 9.47
C SER A 400 14.62 3.78 10.41
N ASP A 401 15.88 3.98 9.95
CA ASP A 401 16.59 5.19 9.44
C ASP A 401 17.90 5.02 8.58
N GLU A 402 18.31 6.05 7.84
CA GLU A 402 19.20 5.98 6.67
C GLU A 402 20.69 6.26 6.92
N ILE A 403 21.59 5.74 6.04
CA ILE A 403 22.69 6.49 5.37
C ILE A 403 23.63 5.58 4.51
N PHE A 404 23.69 4.25 4.69
CA PHE A 404 24.34 3.32 3.72
C PHE A 404 23.39 2.81 2.62
N LEU A 405 22.26 3.49 2.50
CA LEU A 405 20.99 2.93 2.06
C LEU A 405 20.53 3.44 0.70
N ASP A 406 21.27 4.36 0.07
CA ASP A 406 20.78 5.09 -1.10
C ASP A 406 20.98 4.35 -2.42
N ASN A 407 22.10 3.65 -2.63
CA ASN A 407 22.29 2.84 -3.85
C ASN A 407 21.40 1.60 -3.85
N ASP A 408 21.29 0.92 -2.70
CA ASP A 408 20.37 -0.21 -2.53
C ASP A 408 18.92 0.25 -2.69
N LYS A 409 18.55 1.43 -2.15
CA LYS A 409 17.24 2.05 -2.35
C LYS A 409 16.96 2.42 -3.80
N LEU A 410 17.92 2.99 -4.54
CA LEU A 410 17.72 3.29 -5.97
C LEU A 410 17.49 2.02 -6.80
N CYS A 411 18.28 0.97 -6.56
CA CYS A 411 18.07 -0.32 -7.21
C CYS A 411 16.73 -0.96 -6.78
N HIS A 412 16.39 -0.88 -5.50
CA HIS A 412 15.13 -1.37 -4.94
C HIS A 412 13.92 -0.65 -5.53
N ASP A 413 13.94 0.68 -5.55
CA ASP A 413 12.91 1.54 -6.15
C ASP A 413 12.78 1.26 -7.66
N PHE A 414 13.90 1.14 -8.37
CA PHE A 414 13.91 0.77 -9.78
C PHE A 414 13.27 -0.60 -10.01
N LEU A 415 13.68 -1.60 -9.24
CA LEU A 415 13.12 -2.96 -9.34
C LEU A 415 11.65 -2.98 -8.94
N GLN A 416 11.22 -2.23 -7.93
CA GLN A 416 9.81 -2.12 -7.54
C GLN A 416 8.94 -1.45 -8.61
N GLN A 417 9.52 -0.52 -9.38
CA GLN A 417 8.81 0.12 -10.50
C GLN A 417 8.68 -0.80 -11.73
N HIS A 418 9.63 -1.71 -11.95
CA HIS A 418 9.69 -2.52 -13.18
C HIS A 418 9.27 -3.99 -12.98
N LEU A 419 9.39 -4.54 -11.76
CA LEU A 419 8.88 -5.86 -11.41
C LEU A 419 7.43 -5.75 -10.96
N ILE A 420 6.53 -5.96 -11.91
CA ILE A 420 5.09 -5.93 -11.69
C ILE A 420 4.63 -7.31 -11.25
N TYR A 421 3.86 -7.37 -10.17
CA TYR A 421 3.25 -8.59 -9.68
C TYR A 421 1.74 -8.50 -9.85
N ASP A 422 1.22 -9.39 -10.69
CA ASP A 422 -0.19 -9.43 -11.03
C ASP A 422 -0.83 -10.75 -10.54
N ASN A 423 -1.97 -10.65 -9.87
CA ASN A 423 -2.84 -11.78 -9.59
C ASN A 423 -3.87 -11.91 -10.71
N PHE A 424 -4.00 -13.10 -11.30
CA PHE A 424 -5.09 -13.37 -12.23
C PHE A 424 -6.46 -13.21 -11.54
N PRO A 425 -7.54 -12.95 -12.31
CA PRO A 425 -8.89 -13.03 -11.78
C PRO A 425 -9.14 -14.44 -11.24
N VAL A 426 -9.84 -14.54 -10.10
CA VAL A 426 -10.17 -15.85 -9.53
C VAL A 426 -11.17 -16.55 -10.45
N VAL A 427 -10.72 -17.61 -11.12
CA VAL A 427 -11.54 -18.48 -11.97
C VAL A 427 -11.84 -19.76 -11.20
N VAL A 428 -13.11 -19.94 -10.81
CA VAL A 428 -13.53 -21.14 -10.07
C VAL A 428 -13.71 -22.31 -11.04
N LEU A 429 -13.02 -23.43 -10.77
CA LEU A 429 -13.28 -24.71 -11.41
C LEU A 429 -14.66 -25.22 -10.96
N GLY A 430 -15.60 -25.32 -11.91
CA GLY A 430 -16.89 -25.96 -11.65
C GLY A 430 -16.72 -27.41 -11.19
N ALA A 431 -17.54 -27.82 -10.23
CA ALA A 431 -17.60 -29.19 -9.67
C ALA A 431 -16.37 -29.68 -8.88
N GLY A 432 -15.38 -28.82 -8.59
CA GLY A 432 -14.20 -29.20 -7.82
C GLY A 432 -13.27 -30.17 -8.55
N GLY A 433 -13.40 -30.29 -9.87
CA GLY A 433 -12.54 -31.17 -10.65
C GLY A 433 -11.09 -30.69 -10.65
N SER A 434 -10.17 -31.63 -10.46
CA SER A 434 -8.73 -31.39 -10.27
C SER A 434 -7.88 -31.99 -11.40
N THR A 435 -8.49 -32.33 -12.54
CA THR A 435 -7.75 -32.95 -13.66
C THR A 435 -6.93 -31.91 -14.43
N LEU A 436 -5.82 -32.33 -15.03
CA LEU A 436 -4.96 -31.46 -15.84
C LEU A 436 -5.73 -30.68 -16.94
N PRO A 437 -6.64 -31.29 -17.74
CA PRO A 437 -7.42 -30.54 -18.73
C PRO A 437 -8.25 -29.40 -18.13
N MET A 438 -8.87 -29.62 -16.97
CA MET A 438 -9.68 -28.61 -16.31
C MET A 438 -8.83 -27.46 -15.78
N LYS A 439 -7.67 -27.78 -15.17
CA LYS A 439 -6.73 -26.75 -14.70
C LYS A 439 -6.11 -25.97 -15.85
N PHE A 440 -5.70 -26.64 -16.93
CA PHE A 440 -5.19 -25.98 -18.12
C PHE A 440 -6.23 -25.02 -18.71
N HIS A 441 -7.48 -25.48 -18.90
CA HIS A 441 -8.56 -24.62 -19.37
C HIS A 441 -8.80 -23.41 -18.45
N ALA A 442 -8.82 -23.59 -17.12
CA ALA A 442 -9.01 -22.47 -16.20
C ALA A 442 -7.87 -21.44 -16.24
N VAL A 443 -6.62 -21.90 -16.30
CA VAL A 443 -5.44 -21.02 -16.43
C VAL A 443 -5.49 -20.26 -17.75
N MET A 444 -5.75 -20.95 -18.87
CA MET A 444 -5.90 -20.31 -20.18
C MET A 444 -7.06 -19.32 -20.21
N PHE A 445 -8.19 -19.63 -19.56
CA PHE A 445 -9.33 -18.72 -19.46
C PHE A 445 -8.99 -17.48 -18.64
N ALA A 446 -8.31 -17.64 -17.51
CA ALA A 446 -7.84 -16.52 -16.69
C ALA A 446 -6.89 -15.59 -17.46
N MET A 447 -5.98 -16.18 -18.27
CA MET A 447 -5.11 -15.43 -19.18
C MET A 447 -5.90 -14.71 -20.27
N TRP A 448 -6.90 -15.37 -20.87
CA TRP A 448 -7.77 -14.74 -21.89
C TRP A 448 -8.41 -13.46 -21.37
N LEU A 449 -8.91 -13.46 -20.12
CA LEU A 449 -9.56 -12.30 -19.50
C LEU A 449 -8.66 -11.05 -19.47
N GLU A 450 -7.32 -11.20 -19.47
CA GLU A 450 -6.36 -10.09 -19.32
C GLU A 450 -5.38 -9.94 -20.50
N SER A 451 -5.35 -10.84 -21.48
CA SER A 451 -4.29 -10.92 -22.50
C SER A 451 -4.44 -10.00 -23.72
N GLY A 452 -5.61 -9.39 -23.93
CA GLY A 452 -5.86 -8.46 -25.04
C GLY A 452 -7.12 -8.82 -25.82
N VAL A 453 -7.54 -7.98 -26.78
CA VAL A 453 -8.88 -8.07 -27.42
C VAL A 453 -9.07 -9.24 -28.40
N ASN A 454 -8.00 -9.85 -28.88
CA ASN A 454 -8.09 -10.88 -29.92
C ASN A 454 -7.19 -12.10 -29.64
N GLN A 455 -7.37 -13.15 -30.45
CA GLN A 455 -6.64 -14.41 -30.31
C GLN A 455 -5.11 -14.25 -30.46
N ASN A 456 -4.62 -13.28 -31.24
CA ASN A 456 -3.17 -13.03 -31.38
C ASN A 456 -2.57 -12.51 -30.08
N SER A 457 -3.25 -11.54 -29.45
CA SER A 457 -2.81 -11.00 -28.16
C SER A 457 -2.77 -12.10 -27.10
N PHE A 458 -3.72 -13.05 -27.14
CA PHE A 458 -3.72 -14.20 -26.24
C PHE A 458 -2.56 -15.18 -26.48
N CYS A 459 -2.33 -15.60 -27.73
CA CYS A 459 -1.17 -16.43 -28.07
C CYS A 459 0.14 -15.74 -27.66
N LYS A 460 0.29 -14.45 -27.96
CA LYS A 460 1.45 -13.65 -27.57
C LYS A 460 1.62 -13.62 -26.05
N TYR A 461 0.54 -13.41 -25.29
CA TYR A 461 0.59 -13.39 -23.83
C TYR A 461 1.06 -14.73 -23.26
N ALA A 462 0.57 -15.85 -23.79
CA ALA A 462 1.01 -17.18 -23.39
C ALA A 462 2.48 -17.43 -23.76
N ASP A 463 2.91 -16.99 -24.95
CA ASP A 463 4.30 -17.09 -25.42
C ASP A 463 5.28 -16.23 -24.61
N GLU A 464 4.82 -15.13 -24.00
CA GLU A 464 5.62 -14.28 -23.10
C GLU A 464 5.90 -14.96 -21.75
N ILE A 465 5.22 -16.07 -21.42
CA ILE A 465 5.43 -16.82 -20.17
C ILE A 465 6.68 -17.68 -20.29
N VAL A 466 7.69 -17.28 -19.52
CA VAL A 466 9.03 -17.87 -19.52
C VAL A 466 9.08 -19.12 -18.64
N SER A 467 8.41 -19.07 -17.48
CA SER A 467 8.38 -20.17 -16.54
C SER A 467 7.15 -20.07 -15.64
N GLY A 468 6.76 -21.22 -15.10
CA GLY A 468 5.77 -21.32 -14.05
C GLY A 468 6.34 -22.02 -12.83
N THR A 469 6.12 -21.47 -11.64
CA THR A 469 6.39 -22.16 -10.37
C THR A 469 5.13 -22.88 -9.94
N TYR A 470 5.22 -24.19 -9.77
CA TYR A 470 4.06 -25.04 -9.48
C TYR A 470 4.30 -25.87 -8.23
N ASP A 471 3.24 -26.12 -7.49
CA ASP A 471 3.20 -27.28 -6.63
C ASP A 471 3.39 -28.55 -7.50
N LEU A 472 4.02 -29.60 -6.96
CA LEU A 472 4.26 -30.88 -7.61
C LEU A 472 2.97 -31.70 -7.86
N GLY A 473 1.80 -31.06 -7.80
CA GLY A 473 0.54 -31.63 -8.25
C GLY A 473 0.38 -31.60 -9.79
N VAL A 474 -0.84 -31.83 -10.26
CA VAL A 474 -1.12 -31.91 -11.70
C VAL A 474 -0.77 -30.63 -12.48
N GLU A 475 -0.71 -29.46 -11.83
CA GLU A 475 -0.32 -28.17 -12.41
C GLU A 475 1.12 -28.17 -12.92
N PHE A 476 1.99 -28.99 -12.33
CA PHE A 476 3.36 -29.14 -12.80
C PHE A 476 3.43 -29.64 -14.25
N SER A 477 2.35 -30.26 -14.75
CA SER A 477 2.23 -30.71 -16.13
C SER A 477 1.66 -29.66 -17.10
N LEU A 478 1.32 -28.44 -16.64
CA LEU A 478 0.79 -27.38 -17.52
C LEU A 478 1.75 -27.02 -18.69
N PRO A 479 3.07 -26.89 -18.49
CA PRO A 479 3.99 -26.68 -19.61
C PRO A 479 4.11 -27.89 -20.55
N LYS A 480 3.75 -29.09 -20.11
CA LYS A 480 3.84 -30.31 -20.92
C LYS A 480 2.65 -30.52 -21.86
N VAL A 481 1.63 -29.66 -21.73
CA VAL A 481 0.44 -29.67 -22.59
C VAL A 481 0.81 -29.27 -24.01
N GLN A 482 0.48 -30.13 -24.97
CA GLN A 482 0.69 -29.83 -26.40
C GLN A 482 -0.09 -28.58 -26.82
N PRO A 483 0.39 -27.84 -27.84
CA PRO A 483 -0.36 -26.70 -28.38
C PRO A 483 -1.79 -27.07 -28.79
N ILE A 484 -2.76 -26.28 -28.33
CA ILE A 484 -4.19 -26.52 -28.57
C ILE A 484 -4.75 -25.37 -29.38
N ASP A 485 -5.51 -25.69 -30.44
CA ASP A 485 -6.26 -24.68 -31.20
C ASP A 485 -7.23 -23.93 -30.28
N ILE A 486 -7.23 -22.59 -30.34
CA ILE A 486 -8.10 -21.76 -29.50
C ILE A 486 -9.57 -22.12 -29.70
N SER A 487 -9.98 -22.45 -30.92
CA SER A 487 -11.36 -22.87 -31.23
C SER A 487 -11.76 -24.20 -30.57
N ARG A 488 -10.79 -25.08 -30.26
CA ARG A 488 -11.06 -26.30 -29.47
C ARG A 488 -11.19 -25.98 -27.99
N LEU A 489 -10.38 -25.05 -27.50
CA LEU A 489 -10.38 -24.64 -26.09
C LEU A 489 -11.62 -23.80 -25.75
N PHE A 490 -11.99 -22.88 -26.64
CA PHE A 490 -13.13 -21.97 -26.52
C PHE A 490 -13.99 -22.00 -27.81
N PRO A 491 -14.83 -23.02 -28.01
CA PRO A 491 -15.60 -23.22 -29.25
C PRO A 491 -16.59 -22.11 -29.60
N TRP A 492 -16.91 -21.25 -28.65
CA TRP A 492 -17.80 -20.12 -28.81
C TRP A 492 -17.07 -18.84 -29.19
N MET A 493 -15.74 -18.83 -29.22
CA MET A 493 -14.99 -17.67 -29.71
C MET A 493 -15.10 -17.59 -31.24
N PRO A 494 -15.49 -16.43 -31.79
CA PRO A 494 -15.48 -16.25 -33.24
C PRO A 494 -14.05 -16.39 -33.76
N GLU A 495 -13.90 -17.09 -34.90
CA GLU A 495 -12.68 -17.04 -35.70
C GLU A 495 -12.54 -15.60 -36.21
N ASP A 496 -11.52 -14.88 -35.72
CA ASP A 496 -11.21 -13.46 -36.00
C ASP A 496 -12.32 -12.74 -36.78
N SER A 497 -13.39 -12.33 -36.10
CA SER A 497 -14.26 -11.30 -36.66
C SER A 497 -13.34 -10.13 -37.00
N GLN A 498 -13.26 -9.77 -38.28
CA GLN A 498 -12.35 -8.74 -38.78
C GLN A 498 -12.30 -7.55 -37.82
N PRO A 499 -11.10 -6.97 -37.56
CA PRO A 499 -10.95 -5.87 -36.62
C PRO A 499 -12.06 -4.86 -36.91
N GLU A 500 -12.91 -4.61 -35.90
CA GLU A 500 -14.04 -3.71 -36.03
C GLU A 500 -13.52 -2.44 -36.73
N ARG A 501 -14.05 -2.16 -37.93
CA ARG A 501 -13.74 -0.91 -38.63
C ARG A 501 -13.91 0.21 -37.60
N PRO A 502 -12.88 1.05 -37.35
CA PRO A 502 -12.99 2.12 -36.38
C PRO A 502 -14.24 2.94 -36.73
N CYS A 503 -15.14 3.03 -35.77
CA CYS A 503 -16.48 3.56 -35.95
C CYS A 503 -16.45 5.10 -36.01
N SER A 504 -15.74 5.72 -36.98
CA SER A 504 -15.78 7.18 -37.21
C SER A 504 -15.01 7.76 -38.42
N ALA A 505 -14.60 7.01 -39.45
CA ALA A 505 -13.91 7.64 -40.61
C ALA A 505 -14.82 7.70 -41.85
N ASP A 506 -14.93 8.90 -42.41
CA ASP A 506 -15.76 9.27 -43.57
C ASP A 506 -15.59 8.35 -44.80
N PRO A 507 -16.62 8.18 -45.65
CA PRO A 507 -16.66 7.14 -46.68
C PRO A 507 -15.86 7.40 -47.98
N ASP A 508 -14.94 8.37 -48.03
CA ASP A 508 -14.56 9.00 -49.31
C ASP A 508 -13.13 8.74 -49.84
N ASP A 509 -12.43 7.68 -49.40
CA ASP A 509 -11.19 7.27 -50.08
C ASP A 509 -11.25 5.83 -50.62
N PHE A 510 -11.40 5.78 -51.95
CA PHE A 510 -11.18 4.61 -52.80
C PHE A 510 -9.69 4.22 -52.77
N GLU A 511 -9.33 3.20 -51.98
CA GLU A 511 -8.07 2.47 -52.19
C GLU A 511 -8.34 0.98 -52.46
N ILE A 512 -7.65 0.52 -53.50
CA ILE A 512 -7.71 -0.77 -54.15
C ILE A 512 -7.24 -1.86 -53.17
N LEU A 513 -8.16 -2.70 -52.70
CA LEU A 513 -7.84 -3.88 -51.90
C LEU A 513 -7.35 -5.02 -52.81
N GLU A 514 -6.02 -5.19 -52.88
CA GLU A 514 -5.42 -6.46 -53.26
C GLU A 514 -5.80 -7.54 -52.23
N GLN A 515 -6.68 -8.43 -52.66
CA GLN A 515 -7.08 -9.64 -51.92
C GLN A 515 -5.94 -10.66 -51.91
N MET A 516 -4.90 -10.42 -51.11
CA MET A 516 -3.99 -11.51 -50.71
C MET A 516 -4.72 -12.39 -49.69
N GLN A 517 -5.17 -13.57 -50.14
CA GLN A 517 -5.61 -14.65 -49.27
C GLN A 517 -4.42 -15.11 -48.41
N VAL A 518 -4.20 -14.47 -47.28
CA VAL A 518 -3.31 -14.99 -46.24
C VAL A 518 -3.95 -16.26 -45.70
N ALA A 519 -3.31 -17.42 -45.92
CA ALA A 519 -3.77 -18.68 -45.37
C ALA A 519 -3.96 -18.52 -43.85
N VAL A 520 -5.18 -18.77 -43.37
CA VAL A 520 -5.53 -18.69 -41.95
C VAL A 520 -4.83 -19.83 -41.24
N VAL A 521 -3.67 -19.56 -40.64
CA VAL A 521 -2.98 -20.52 -39.78
C VAL A 521 -3.78 -20.64 -38.49
N PRO A 522 -4.20 -21.85 -38.07
CA PRO A 522 -4.90 -22.05 -36.80
C PRO A 522 -4.08 -21.47 -35.65
N LYS A 523 -4.69 -20.62 -34.84
CA LYS A 523 -4.02 -20.02 -33.69
C LYS A 523 -4.04 -21.01 -32.54
N GLN A 524 -2.86 -21.46 -32.16
CA GLN A 524 -2.66 -22.39 -31.06
C GLN A 524 -2.13 -21.68 -29.83
N VAL A 525 -2.60 -22.10 -28.66
CA VAL A 525 -2.09 -21.65 -27.37
C VAL A 525 -1.39 -22.80 -26.65
N SER A 526 -0.26 -22.51 -26.01
CA SER A 526 0.53 -23.49 -25.26
C SER A 526 1.38 -22.81 -24.20
N LEU A 527 1.78 -23.58 -23.19
CA LEU A 527 2.81 -23.22 -22.23
C LEU A 527 4.11 -24.04 -22.44
N ASN A 528 4.23 -24.78 -23.54
CA ASN A 528 5.39 -25.65 -23.84
C ASN A 528 6.72 -24.92 -24.09
N LYS A 529 6.68 -23.59 -24.25
CA LYS A 529 7.87 -22.73 -24.28
C LYS A 529 8.36 -22.36 -22.88
N SER A 530 7.52 -22.55 -21.85
CA SER A 530 7.80 -22.18 -20.47
C SER A 530 8.47 -23.33 -19.71
N LEU A 531 9.34 -23.00 -18.75
CA LEU A 531 9.89 -24.00 -17.83
C LEU A 531 8.90 -24.30 -16.69
N GLY A 532 8.68 -25.58 -16.40
CA GLY A 532 8.01 -26.02 -15.17
C GLY A 532 8.98 -26.07 -14.00
N ILE A 533 8.89 -25.10 -13.10
CA ILE A 533 9.74 -24.99 -11.91
C ILE A 533 9.02 -25.62 -10.72
N PRO A 534 9.57 -26.68 -10.10
CA PRO A 534 9.02 -27.23 -8.86
C PRO A 534 9.05 -26.19 -7.73
N GLY A 535 7.96 -26.09 -6.97
CA GLY A 535 7.89 -25.25 -5.77
C GLY A 535 8.81 -25.77 -4.68
N LEU A 536 9.87 -25.02 -4.36
CA LEU A 536 10.88 -25.45 -3.40
C LEU A 536 10.34 -25.45 -1.96
N LEU A 537 9.38 -24.58 -1.62
CA LEU A 537 8.80 -24.58 -0.27
C LEU A 537 7.98 -25.84 -0.03
N HIS A 538 7.24 -26.30 -1.03
CA HIS A 538 6.45 -27.52 -0.96
C HIS A 538 7.36 -28.75 -0.90
N ILE A 539 8.47 -28.78 -1.65
CA ILE A 539 9.49 -29.83 -1.52
C ILE A 539 10.03 -29.89 -0.07
N ILE A 540 10.39 -28.74 0.51
CA ILE A 540 10.88 -28.66 1.90
C ILE A 540 9.79 -29.09 2.89
N HIS A 541 8.55 -28.67 2.67
CA HIS A 541 7.42 -29.04 3.51
C HIS A 541 7.17 -30.55 3.49
N ASN A 542 7.18 -31.18 2.31
CA ASN A 542 6.94 -32.62 2.16
C ASN A 542 8.08 -33.45 2.77
N ALA A 543 9.33 -33.01 2.62
CA ALA A 543 10.46 -33.62 3.30
C ALA A 543 10.29 -33.55 4.83
N ALA A 544 9.76 -32.44 5.35
CA ALA A 544 9.56 -32.25 6.78
C ALA A 544 8.34 -32.99 7.34
N SER A 545 7.24 -33.11 6.59
CA SER A 545 6.01 -33.74 7.07
C SER A 545 6.17 -35.23 7.38
N SER A 546 7.10 -35.90 6.69
CA SER A 546 7.36 -37.33 6.86
C SER A 546 8.42 -37.65 7.92
N LEU A 547 9.03 -36.63 8.55
CA LEU A 547 10.09 -36.82 9.54
C LEU A 547 9.63 -37.61 10.76
N LEU A 548 8.44 -37.35 11.31
CA LEU A 548 7.93 -38.12 12.46
C LEU A 548 7.66 -39.58 12.10
N THR A 549 7.35 -39.86 10.82
CA THR A 549 7.07 -41.21 10.34
C THR A 549 8.34 -42.04 10.26
N VAL A 550 9.46 -41.44 9.82
CA VAL A 550 10.75 -42.15 9.70
C VAL A 550 11.54 -42.16 11.01
N CYS A 551 11.42 -41.14 11.85
CA CYS A 551 12.07 -41.04 13.16
C CYS A 551 11.13 -41.57 14.26
N SER A 552 10.94 -42.89 14.30
CA SER A 552 9.93 -43.52 15.17
C SER A 552 10.06 -43.14 16.66
N LYS A 553 11.29 -43.05 17.20
CA LYS A 553 11.50 -42.74 18.61
C LYS A 553 11.18 -41.29 18.92
N LEU A 554 11.50 -40.37 18.01
CA LEU A 554 11.08 -38.97 18.13
C LEU A 554 9.56 -38.82 17.97
N GLY A 555 8.95 -39.59 17.08
CA GLY A 555 7.50 -39.63 16.87
C GLY A 555 6.73 -40.01 18.13
N GLU A 556 7.21 -41.02 18.88
CA GLU A 556 6.65 -41.45 20.17
C GLU A 556 6.60 -40.30 21.21
N GLN A 557 7.50 -39.30 21.12
CA GLN A 557 7.58 -38.21 22.11
C GLN A 557 6.58 -37.06 21.85
N ILE A 558 5.92 -37.05 20.69
CA ILE A 558 5.02 -35.95 20.28
C ILE A 558 3.73 -35.92 21.09
N ASP A 559 3.19 -37.09 21.46
CA ASP A 559 2.04 -37.19 22.35
C ASP A 559 2.32 -36.50 23.69
N SER A 560 3.49 -36.79 24.28
CA SER A 560 3.94 -36.17 25.53
C SER A 560 4.13 -34.66 25.38
N LEU A 561 4.66 -34.19 24.25
CA LEU A 561 4.73 -32.76 23.93
C LEU A 561 3.34 -32.11 23.86
N GLY A 562 2.36 -32.79 23.27
CA GLY A 562 0.97 -32.33 23.19
C GLY A 562 0.35 -32.13 24.57
N LEU A 563 0.57 -33.10 25.48
CA LEU A 563 0.09 -33.01 26.86
C LEU A 563 0.79 -31.90 27.65
N VAL A 564 2.10 -31.74 27.51
CA VAL A 564 2.84 -30.64 28.14
C VAL A 564 2.35 -29.28 27.62
N CYS A 565 2.15 -29.13 26.31
CA CYS A 565 1.59 -27.90 25.75
C CYS A 565 0.18 -27.61 26.27
N LYS A 566 -0.66 -28.64 26.44
CA LYS A 566 -2.02 -28.51 27.01
C LYS A 566 -1.97 -28.05 28.47
N LEU A 567 -1.07 -28.60 29.29
CA LEU A 567 -0.82 -28.15 30.67
C LEU A 567 -0.46 -26.66 30.69
N LEU A 568 0.46 -26.23 29.82
CA LEU A 568 1.00 -24.87 29.83
C LEU A 568 0.04 -23.81 29.26
N ALA A 569 -0.76 -24.15 28.26
CA ALA A 569 -1.66 -23.20 27.58
C ALA A 569 -3.07 -23.12 28.20
N GLY A 570 -3.38 -23.94 29.21
CA GLY A 570 -4.72 -24.13 29.76
C GLY A 570 -4.95 -23.59 31.18
N GLN A 571 -6.11 -23.92 31.74
CA GLN A 571 -6.44 -23.63 33.16
C GLN A 571 -5.48 -24.37 34.11
N ASP A 572 -4.97 -25.51 33.68
CA ASP A 572 -3.98 -26.32 34.40
C ASP A 572 -2.67 -25.56 34.69
N CYS A 573 -2.32 -24.56 33.86
CA CYS A 573 -1.18 -23.68 34.12
C CYS A 573 -1.40 -22.81 35.36
N THR A 574 -2.64 -22.37 35.61
CA THR A 574 -2.96 -21.59 36.83
C THR A 574 -2.75 -22.47 38.06
N LYS A 575 -3.27 -23.70 38.03
CA LYS A 575 -3.05 -24.68 39.10
C LYS A 575 -1.56 -24.95 39.31
N LEU A 576 -0.80 -25.16 38.24
CA LEU A 576 0.65 -25.36 38.28
C LEU A 576 1.36 -24.22 39.04
N LEU A 577 1.00 -22.97 38.75
CA LEU A 577 1.61 -21.81 39.37
C LEU A 577 1.22 -21.68 40.86
N GLU A 578 -0.03 -21.97 41.18
CA GLU A 578 -0.59 -21.91 42.54
C GLU A 578 -0.07 -23.00 43.47
N THR A 579 0.35 -24.16 42.94
CA THR A 579 0.82 -25.29 43.75
C THR A 579 2.33 -25.47 43.70
N CYS A 580 2.92 -25.46 42.51
CA CYS A 580 4.32 -25.85 42.29
C CYS A 580 5.28 -24.65 42.36
N TYR A 581 4.79 -23.44 42.05
CA TYR A 581 5.59 -22.21 41.98
C TYR A 581 5.22 -21.18 43.07
N THR A 582 4.87 -21.64 44.27
CA THR A 582 4.48 -20.78 45.40
C THR A 582 5.63 -20.03 46.05
N GLY A 583 6.85 -20.58 45.99
CA GLY A 583 8.03 -19.99 46.62
C GLY A 583 8.50 -18.69 45.93
N PRO A 584 9.32 -17.85 46.60
CA PRO A 584 9.76 -16.55 46.05
C PRO A 584 10.45 -16.65 44.69
N VAL A 585 11.28 -17.67 44.48
CA VAL A 585 11.95 -17.94 43.19
C VAL A 585 10.95 -18.43 42.15
N GLY A 586 10.01 -19.30 42.55
CA GLY A 586 8.96 -19.81 41.65
C GLY A 586 8.08 -18.70 41.10
N GLN A 587 7.72 -17.72 41.93
CA GLN A 587 6.93 -16.54 41.53
C GLN A 587 7.60 -15.71 40.42
N MET A 588 8.94 -15.68 40.37
CA MET A 588 9.67 -14.98 39.30
C MET A 588 9.42 -15.59 37.92
N PHE A 589 9.05 -16.87 37.85
CA PHE A 589 8.79 -17.58 36.60
C PHE A 589 7.32 -17.52 36.12
N HIS A 590 6.40 -17.00 36.95
CA HIS A 590 4.97 -16.94 36.61
C HIS A 590 4.72 -16.22 35.28
N THR A 591 5.34 -15.06 35.07
CA THR A 591 5.18 -14.30 33.83
C THR A 591 5.67 -15.06 32.60
N GLN A 592 6.74 -15.87 32.75
CA GLN A 592 7.28 -16.63 31.63
C GLN A 592 6.36 -17.80 31.25
N LEU A 593 5.82 -18.52 32.23
CA LEU A 593 4.89 -19.64 32.02
C LEU A 593 3.52 -19.15 31.51
N GLN A 594 2.99 -18.06 32.06
CA GLN A 594 1.70 -17.48 31.63
C GLN A 594 1.73 -16.92 30.20
N ARG A 595 2.91 -16.59 29.66
CA ARG A 595 3.08 -16.17 28.27
C ARG A 595 2.99 -17.33 27.28
N PHE A 596 3.07 -18.58 27.74
CA PHE A 596 2.96 -19.74 26.86
C PHE A 596 1.50 -19.92 26.43
N SER A 597 1.24 -19.86 25.12
CA SER A 597 -0.12 -19.98 24.57
C SER A 597 -0.19 -20.88 23.34
N PHE A 598 0.83 -21.74 23.14
CA PHE A 598 0.95 -22.55 21.93
C PHE A 598 0.11 -23.83 22.05
N LYS A 599 -0.52 -24.21 20.94
CA LYS A 599 -1.27 -25.46 20.81
C LYS A 599 -0.61 -26.32 19.74
N LEU A 600 -0.36 -27.58 20.07
CA LEU A 600 0.21 -28.55 19.14
C LEU A 600 -0.84 -28.98 18.11
N TYR A 601 -0.47 -28.94 16.83
CA TYR A 601 -1.23 -29.54 15.73
C TYR A 601 -0.29 -30.42 14.91
N GLU A 602 -0.38 -31.74 15.11
CA GLU A 602 0.52 -32.74 14.52
C GLU A 602 0.48 -32.77 12.99
N GLY A 603 -0.70 -32.50 12.40
CA GLY A 603 -0.88 -32.44 10.95
C GLY A 603 -0.11 -31.32 10.26
N ARG A 604 0.61 -30.47 11.00
CA ARG A 604 1.48 -29.44 10.45
C ARG A 604 2.80 -29.43 11.21
N TRP A 605 3.85 -29.94 10.57
CA TRP A 605 5.19 -30.03 11.16
C TRP A 605 5.68 -28.70 11.76
N GLY A 606 5.37 -27.57 11.12
CA GLY A 606 5.69 -26.25 11.67
C GLY A 606 5.11 -26.01 13.07
N SER A 607 3.92 -26.52 13.38
CA SER A 607 3.34 -26.44 14.73
C SER A 607 4.11 -27.24 15.75
N VAL A 608 4.55 -28.46 15.39
CA VAL A 608 5.38 -29.32 16.23
C VAL A 608 6.67 -28.61 16.57
N ALA A 609 7.39 -28.16 15.56
CA ALA A 609 8.64 -27.44 15.68
C ALA A 609 8.56 -26.20 16.58
N PHE A 610 7.54 -25.35 16.38
CA PHE A 610 7.36 -24.17 17.25
C PHE A 610 7.12 -24.58 18.70
N CYS A 611 6.32 -25.61 18.96
CA CYS A 611 6.07 -26.08 20.33
C CYS A 611 7.35 -26.65 20.97
N VAL A 612 8.13 -27.45 20.24
CA VAL A 612 9.42 -27.98 20.71
C VAL A 612 10.34 -26.85 21.17
N SER A 613 10.57 -25.84 20.32
CA SER A 613 11.47 -24.72 20.62
C SER A 613 11.01 -23.90 21.83
N GLU A 614 9.70 -23.62 21.93
CA GLU A 614 9.15 -22.85 23.05
C GLU A 614 9.16 -23.64 24.37
N VAL A 615 8.93 -24.95 24.33
CA VAL A 615 9.03 -25.82 25.51
C VAL A 615 10.48 -25.97 25.97
N LEU A 616 11.45 -26.09 25.05
CA LEU A 616 12.87 -26.14 25.39
C LEU A 616 13.35 -24.86 26.10
N LYS A 617 12.84 -23.68 25.73
CA LYS A 617 13.10 -22.40 26.44
C LYS A 617 12.61 -22.42 27.89
N LEU A 618 11.65 -23.28 28.21
CA LEU A 618 11.09 -23.46 29.55
C LEU A 618 11.72 -24.62 30.32
N LYS A 619 12.66 -25.39 29.73
CA LYS A 619 13.23 -26.60 30.34
C LYS A 619 13.69 -26.39 31.79
N THR A 620 14.59 -25.43 32.03
CA THR A 620 15.12 -25.16 33.37
C THR A 620 14.03 -24.72 34.35
N VAL A 621 13.06 -23.94 33.87
CA VAL A 621 11.94 -23.45 34.70
C VAL A 621 11.04 -24.61 35.11
N LEU A 622 10.70 -25.48 34.16
CA LEU A 622 9.83 -26.63 34.36
C LEU A 622 10.51 -27.67 35.26
N GLN A 623 11.78 -28.01 35.00
CA GLN A 623 12.54 -28.94 35.83
C GLN A 623 12.76 -28.41 37.27
N TYR A 624 12.87 -27.09 37.45
CA TYR A 624 13.00 -26.49 38.78
C TYR A 624 11.72 -26.57 39.60
N GLY A 625 10.59 -26.18 39.02
CA GLY A 625 9.35 -25.99 39.78
C GLY A 625 8.42 -27.19 39.80
N TRP A 626 8.47 -28.06 38.80
CA TRP A 626 7.54 -29.18 38.68
C TRP A 626 7.66 -30.17 39.85
N SER A 627 6.50 -30.56 40.40
CA SER A 627 6.38 -31.60 41.43
C SER A 627 4.98 -32.19 41.33
N LEU A 628 4.89 -33.47 40.97
CA LEU A 628 3.60 -34.17 40.88
C LEU A 628 2.83 -34.13 42.20
N GLU A 629 3.51 -34.38 43.32
CA GLU A 629 2.89 -34.36 44.65
C GLU A 629 2.24 -32.99 44.94
N LYS A 630 2.97 -31.89 44.71
CA LYS A 630 2.44 -30.54 44.90
C LYS A 630 1.30 -30.24 43.93
N TYR A 631 1.44 -30.61 42.66
CA TYR A 631 0.42 -30.37 41.65
C TYR A 631 -0.91 -31.08 41.96
N LEU A 632 -0.84 -32.28 42.51
CA LEU A 632 -2.04 -33.04 42.88
C LEU A 632 -2.75 -32.43 44.09
N ASP A 633 -2.01 -31.87 45.05
CA ASP A 633 -2.57 -31.29 46.29
C ASP A 633 -3.58 -32.25 46.97
N GLY A 634 -3.18 -33.52 47.10
CA GLY A 634 -4.03 -34.60 47.65
C GLY A 634 -5.10 -35.16 46.70
N SER A 635 -5.23 -34.63 45.48
CA SER A 635 -6.14 -35.17 44.45
C SER A 635 -5.60 -36.46 43.83
N ARG A 636 -6.49 -37.30 43.28
CA ARG A 636 -6.07 -38.49 42.52
C ARG A 636 -5.45 -38.07 41.18
N PRO A 637 -4.31 -38.67 40.77
CA PRO A 637 -3.68 -38.34 39.50
C PRO A 637 -4.55 -38.77 38.31
N GLN A 638 -4.69 -37.87 37.35
CA GLN A 638 -5.25 -38.18 36.04
C GLN A 638 -4.15 -38.78 35.16
N THR A 639 -4.51 -39.72 34.27
CA THR A 639 -3.55 -40.38 33.37
C THR A 639 -2.74 -39.40 32.53
N GLU A 640 -3.36 -38.31 32.06
CA GLU A 640 -2.65 -37.27 31.30
C GLU A 640 -1.55 -36.60 32.12
N ILE A 641 -1.80 -36.30 33.41
CA ILE A 641 -0.84 -35.63 34.30
C ILE A 641 0.34 -36.55 34.66
N LEU A 642 0.09 -37.86 34.79
CA LEU A 642 1.17 -38.84 35.00
C LEU A 642 2.12 -38.89 33.80
N LYS A 643 1.59 -38.85 32.57
CA LYS A 643 2.42 -38.77 31.36
C LYS A 643 3.21 -37.46 31.27
N VAL A 644 2.62 -36.35 31.75
CA VAL A 644 3.34 -35.07 31.84
C VAL A 644 4.47 -35.14 32.88
N ASP A 645 4.23 -35.76 34.04
CA ASP A 645 5.28 -35.98 35.05
C ASP A 645 6.44 -36.81 34.50
N GLU A 646 6.11 -37.92 33.83
CA GLU A 646 7.09 -38.78 33.15
C GLU A 646 7.90 -37.99 32.12
N ALA A 647 7.25 -37.18 31.28
CA ALA A 647 7.93 -36.36 30.28
C ALA A 647 8.86 -35.30 30.92
N LEU A 648 8.36 -34.54 31.91
CA LEU A 648 9.11 -33.45 32.52
C LEU A 648 10.32 -33.94 33.35
N THR A 649 10.25 -35.15 33.89
CA THR A 649 11.33 -35.78 34.66
C THR A 649 12.29 -36.63 33.82
N SER A 650 11.91 -36.98 32.58
CA SER A 650 12.71 -37.81 31.68
C SER A 650 13.83 -37.05 30.98
N SER A 651 15.10 -37.43 31.26
CA SER A 651 16.28 -36.95 30.53
C SER A 651 16.22 -37.31 29.04
N PHE A 652 15.66 -38.48 28.71
CA PHE A 652 15.45 -38.93 27.34
C PHE A 652 14.50 -38.01 26.58
N TRP A 653 13.33 -37.68 27.15
CA TRP A 653 12.33 -36.84 26.49
C TRP A 653 12.89 -35.44 26.17
N TRP A 654 13.57 -34.81 27.13
CA TRP A 654 14.23 -33.52 26.89
C TRP A 654 15.32 -33.59 25.81
N SER A 655 16.05 -34.71 25.74
CA SER A 655 17.08 -34.92 24.71
C SER A 655 16.45 -35.21 23.34
N ALA A 656 15.31 -35.91 23.29
CA ALA A 656 14.54 -36.10 22.07
C ALA A 656 13.99 -34.77 21.52
N LEU A 657 13.48 -33.89 22.40
CA LEU A 657 13.07 -32.54 21.99
C LEU A 657 14.25 -31.74 21.41
N LEU A 658 15.45 -31.87 21.98
CA LEU A 658 16.64 -31.24 21.44
C LEU A 658 16.97 -31.77 20.02
N VAL A 659 16.92 -33.09 19.80
CA VAL A 659 17.12 -33.67 18.46
C VAL A 659 16.08 -33.15 17.46
N LEU A 660 14.80 -33.08 17.87
CA LEU A 660 13.73 -32.52 17.06
C LEU A 660 13.98 -31.03 16.72
N ASP A 661 14.47 -30.24 17.67
CA ASP A 661 14.84 -28.83 17.44
C ASP A 661 15.99 -28.71 16.43
N LYS A 662 16.95 -29.65 16.43
CA LYS A 662 18.05 -29.71 15.46
C LYS A 662 17.58 -30.07 14.05
N LEU A 663 16.76 -31.11 13.91
CA LEU A 663 16.14 -31.46 12.63
C LEU A 663 15.30 -30.30 12.11
N TYR A 664 14.56 -29.62 12.98
CA TYR A 664 13.83 -28.42 12.61
C TYR A 664 14.75 -27.26 12.24
N GLY A 665 15.88 -27.08 12.91
CA GLY A 665 16.91 -26.10 12.57
C GLY A 665 17.36 -26.22 11.11
N LEU A 666 17.54 -27.45 10.62
CA LEU A 666 17.82 -27.75 9.21
C LEU A 666 16.67 -27.28 8.31
N VAL A 667 15.44 -27.73 8.57
CA VAL A 667 14.25 -27.39 7.77
C VAL A 667 14.02 -25.87 7.72
N ARG A 668 14.13 -25.17 8.86
CA ARG A 668 13.98 -23.72 8.96
C ARG A 668 15.03 -22.98 8.16
N SER A 669 16.27 -23.47 8.18
CA SER A 669 17.36 -22.88 7.40
C SER A 669 17.16 -23.09 5.91
N CYS A 670 16.61 -24.23 5.48
CA CYS A 670 16.19 -24.45 4.09
C CYS A 670 15.08 -23.47 3.66
N PHE A 671 14.04 -23.27 4.48
CA PHE A 671 13.00 -22.27 4.21
C PHE A 671 13.57 -20.86 4.13
N ALA A 672 14.41 -20.47 5.11
CA ALA A 672 15.04 -19.16 5.14
C ALA A 672 15.94 -18.90 3.93
N TRP A 673 16.67 -19.93 3.48
CA TRP A 673 17.45 -19.86 2.25
C TRP A 673 16.52 -19.67 1.05
N ALA A 674 15.52 -20.53 0.85
CA ALA A 674 14.61 -20.48 -0.28
C ALA A 674 13.85 -19.13 -0.38
N GLU A 675 13.33 -18.62 0.74
CA GLU A 675 12.62 -17.34 0.82
C GLU A 675 13.56 -16.12 0.87
N GLY A 676 14.87 -16.34 0.98
CA GLY A 676 15.88 -15.29 0.93
C GLY A 676 16.05 -14.71 -0.47
N CYS A 677 16.96 -13.76 -0.62
CA CYS A 677 17.32 -13.17 -1.91
C CYS A 677 18.79 -13.44 -2.25
N PRO A 678 19.15 -13.62 -3.53
CA PRO A 678 20.52 -13.90 -3.94
C PRO A 678 21.50 -12.78 -3.55
N CYS A 679 21.05 -11.52 -3.57
CA CYS A 679 21.89 -10.36 -3.25
C CYS A 679 22.31 -10.25 -1.78
N HIS A 680 21.56 -10.84 -0.83
CA HIS A 680 21.83 -10.71 0.60
C HIS A 680 22.03 -12.06 1.33
N SER A 681 21.97 -13.21 0.64
CA SER A 681 22.24 -14.55 1.23
C SER A 681 23.53 -14.62 2.03
N HIS A 682 24.50 -13.91 1.47
CA HIS A 682 25.81 -13.57 1.98
C HIS A 682 26.02 -13.31 3.45
N LEU A 683 25.04 -12.57 3.95
CA LEU A 683 25.26 -11.59 4.98
C LEU A 683 24.61 -12.13 6.24
N ASN A 684 25.32 -12.00 7.36
CA ASN A 684 24.81 -12.52 8.61
C ASN A 684 23.62 -11.65 9.07
N TRP A 685 22.41 -12.23 8.97
CA TRP A 685 21.16 -11.57 9.34
C TRP A 685 21.13 -11.13 10.82
N GLN A 686 21.89 -11.80 11.69
CA GLN A 686 21.96 -11.48 13.12
C GLN A 686 22.88 -10.30 13.41
N GLU A 687 23.90 -10.09 12.58
CA GLU A 687 24.90 -9.03 12.74
C GLU A 687 24.43 -7.67 12.23
N VAL A 688 23.39 -7.64 11.40
CA VAL A 688 22.81 -6.39 10.90
C VAL A 688 21.71 -5.85 11.80
N ASP A 689 21.54 -4.53 11.75
CA ASP A 689 20.50 -3.83 12.51
C ASP A 689 19.08 -4.23 12.05
N ALA A 690 18.08 -3.94 12.89
CA ALA A 690 16.70 -4.34 12.64
C ALA A 690 16.11 -3.78 11.34
N GLN A 691 16.55 -2.61 10.89
CA GLN A 691 16.02 -1.98 9.70
C GLN A 691 16.67 -2.52 8.43
N THR A 692 17.96 -2.82 8.46
CA THR A 692 18.62 -3.55 7.37
C THR A 692 17.94 -4.90 7.16
N ARG A 693 17.69 -5.66 8.25
CA ARG A 693 16.89 -6.89 8.19
C ARG A 693 15.52 -6.68 7.54
N LYS A 694 14.84 -5.60 7.92
CA LYS A 694 13.54 -5.24 7.39
C LYS A 694 13.58 -4.91 5.89
N ARG A 695 14.56 -4.13 5.44
CA ARG A 695 14.77 -3.84 4.00
C ARG A 695 15.05 -5.11 3.22
N TRP A 696 15.96 -5.94 3.71
CA TRP A 696 16.23 -7.25 3.10
C TRP A 696 14.99 -8.12 3.09
N SER A 697 14.15 -8.03 4.13
CA SER A 697 12.87 -8.73 4.18
C SER A 697 11.87 -8.24 3.13
N SER A 698 12.03 -7.01 2.65
CA SER A 698 11.24 -6.38 1.58
C SER A 698 11.96 -6.38 0.21
N CYS A 699 13.11 -7.04 0.08
CA CYS A 699 13.86 -7.06 -1.17
C CYS A 699 13.01 -7.69 -2.29
N PRO A 700 12.90 -7.06 -3.48
CA PRO A 700 12.08 -7.57 -4.58
C PRO A 700 12.66 -8.87 -5.17
N LEU A 701 13.93 -9.18 -4.89
CA LEU A 701 14.59 -10.42 -5.32
C LEU A 701 14.38 -11.59 -4.34
N ARG A 702 13.58 -11.43 -3.29
CA ARG A 702 13.26 -12.54 -2.38
C ARG A 702 12.51 -13.64 -3.11
N GLY A 703 12.95 -14.88 -2.91
CA GLY A 703 12.38 -16.04 -3.59
C GLY A 703 12.83 -16.23 -5.04
N LEU A 704 13.68 -15.32 -5.56
CA LEU A 704 14.23 -15.38 -6.93
C LEU A 704 15.60 -16.08 -6.92
N ARG A 705 15.65 -17.31 -6.39
CA ARG A 705 16.87 -18.13 -6.30
C ARG A 705 16.94 -19.24 -7.35
N PHE A 706 16.14 -19.13 -8.41
CA PHE A 706 16.11 -20.15 -9.45
C PHE A 706 17.51 -20.47 -10.02
N PRO A 707 18.37 -19.47 -10.34
CA PRO A 707 19.72 -19.76 -10.82
C PRO A 707 20.59 -20.54 -9.82
N GLU A 708 20.54 -20.19 -8.54
CA GLU A 708 21.30 -20.84 -7.46
C GLU A 708 20.84 -22.29 -7.25
N VAL A 709 19.53 -22.57 -7.31
CA VAL A 709 19.02 -23.95 -7.20
C VAL A 709 19.47 -24.79 -8.39
N CYS A 710 19.41 -24.25 -9.61
CA CYS A 710 19.90 -24.91 -10.82
C CYS A 710 21.42 -25.16 -10.81
N ALA A 711 22.18 -24.31 -10.12
CA ALA A 711 23.62 -24.44 -9.95
C ALA A 711 24.01 -25.50 -8.89
N GLY A 712 23.06 -25.94 -8.06
CA GLY A 712 23.29 -26.90 -6.98
C GLY A 712 23.61 -26.28 -5.62
N ASP A 713 23.54 -24.95 -5.49
CA ASP A 713 23.87 -24.24 -4.25
C ASP A 713 23.01 -24.66 -3.06
N PHE A 714 21.75 -25.06 -3.32
CA PHE A 714 20.87 -25.59 -2.28
C PHE A 714 21.47 -26.84 -1.61
N PHE A 715 22.05 -27.77 -2.37
CA PHE A 715 22.69 -28.96 -1.82
C PHE A 715 23.97 -28.61 -1.07
N SER A 716 24.80 -27.70 -1.59
CA SER A 716 26.00 -27.25 -0.90
C SER A 716 25.69 -26.59 0.45
N MET A 717 24.65 -25.76 0.48
CA MET A 717 24.14 -25.14 1.69
C MET A 717 23.58 -26.19 2.67
N PHE A 718 22.75 -27.11 2.19
CA PHE A 718 22.17 -28.15 3.04
C PHE A 718 23.23 -29.08 3.65
N ALA A 719 24.24 -29.50 2.87
CA ALA A 719 25.34 -30.32 3.37
C ALA A 719 26.15 -29.62 4.47
N SER A 720 26.37 -28.31 4.32
CA SER A 720 27.05 -27.49 5.33
C SER A 720 26.25 -27.42 6.63
N LEU A 721 24.93 -27.22 6.53
CA LEU A 721 24.03 -27.22 7.69
C LEU A 721 23.97 -28.56 8.39
N GLN A 722 23.89 -29.67 7.64
CA GLN A 722 23.86 -31.02 8.22
C GLN A 722 25.11 -31.29 9.06
N MET A 723 26.29 -30.86 8.60
CA MET A 723 27.53 -30.99 9.36
C MET A 723 27.51 -30.14 10.63
N GLN A 724 27.05 -28.89 10.52
CA GLN A 724 26.98 -27.98 11.66
C GLN A 724 26.04 -28.48 12.76
N GLU A 725 24.81 -28.88 12.40
CA GLU A 725 23.83 -29.36 13.38
C GLU A 725 24.22 -30.72 13.99
N ALA A 726 24.90 -31.60 13.23
CA ALA A 726 25.43 -32.84 13.76
C ALA A 726 26.51 -32.60 14.83
N LEU A 727 27.45 -31.68 14.57
CA LEU A 727 28.48 -31.31 15.53
C LEU A 727 27.88 -30.65 16.78
N ASP A 728 26.92 -29.75 16.59
CA ASP A 728 26.27 -29.06 17.71
C ASP A 728 25.45 -30.03 18.57
N LEU A 729 24.70 -30.94 17.95
CA LEU A 729 23.96 -31.99 18.64
C LEU A 729 24.88 -32.90 19.46
N ALA A 730 26.00 -33.34 18.88
CA ALA A 730 26.98 -34.17 19.57
C ALA A 730 27.56 -33.47 20.81
N SER A 731 27.70 -32.14 20.77
CA SER A 731 28.19 -31.36 21.91
C SER A 731 27.13 -31.04 22.97
N THR A 732 25.85 -31.02 22.58
CA THR A 732 24.74 -30.56 23.44
C THR A 732 23.96 -31.71 24.09
N LEU A 733 24.02 -32.93 23.52
CA LEU A 733 23.40 -34.11 24.14
C LEU A 733 24.00 -34.35 25.53
N ALA A 734 23.14 -34.31 26.55
CA ALA A 734 23.56 -34.35 27.94
C ALA A 734 24.23 -35.69 28.30
N ASP A 735 25.09 -35.66 29.31
CA ASP A 735 25.64 -36.87 29.95
C ASP A 735 24.62 -37.64 30.79
N ALA A 736 23.41 -37.09 30.94
CA ALA A 736 22.34 -37.66 31.76
C ALA A 736 21.47 -38.73 31.06
N VAL A 737 21.66 -38.97 29.76
CA VAL A 737 21.01 -40.08 29.04
C VAL A 737 21.94 -41.30 28.99
N THR A 738 21.38 -42.50 28.96
CA THR A 738 22.21 -43.71 28.81
C THR A 738 22.89 -43.75 27.43
N GLU A 739 23.91 -44.59 27.27
CA GLU A 739 24.58 -44.74 25.98
C GLU A 739 23.63 -45.30 24.92
N GLU A 740 22.75 -46.23 25.30
CA GLU A 740 21.72 -46.80 24.42
C GLU A 740 20.71 -45.74 23.98
N GLU A 741 20.23 -44.93 24.91
CA GLU A 741 19.33 -43.81 24.64
C GLU A 741 19.97 -42.76 23.73
N ARG A 742 21.24 -42.40 24.01
CA ARG A 742 22.02 -41.48 23.20
C ARG A 742 22.18 -42.02 21.77
N ASN A 743 22.51 -43.30 21.62
CA ASN A 743 22.65 -43.95 20.32
C ASN A 743 21.32 -44.02 19.56
N ALA A 744 20.20 -44.26 20.25
CA ALA A 744 18.87 -44.22 19.64
C ALA A 744 18.53 -42.82 19.12
N LEU A 745 18.79 -41.77 19.91
CA LEU A 745 18.56 -40.38 19.52
C LEU A 745 19.44 -39.93 18.35
N LEU A 746 20.73 -40.30 18.35
CA LEU A 746 21.63 -40.03 17.24
C LEU A 746 21.21 -40.78 15.98
N ARG A 747 20.77 -42.05 16.11
CA ARG A 747 20.24 -42.82 14.99
C ARG A 747 19.01 -42.14 14.36
N ASP A 748 18.06 -41.69 15.17
CA ASP A 748 16.88 -40.98 14.66
C ASP A 748 17.25 -39.66 13.99
N PHE A 749 18.24 -38.93 14.51
CA PHE A 749 18.78 -37.74 13.84
C PHE A 749 19.39 -38.07 12.47
N GLU A 750 20.20 -39.13 12.41
CA GLU A 750 20.83 -39.62 11.19
C GLU A 750 19.80 -40.06 10.14
N ILE A 751 18.78 -40.80 10.56
CA ILE A 751 17.64 -41.20 9.72
C ILE A 751 16.90 -39.96 9.21
N GLY A 752 16.60 -39.00 10.09
CA GLY A 752 15.88 -37.78 9.73
C GLY A 752 16.64 -36.93 8.70
N ARG A 753 17.95 -36.72 8.91
CA ARG A 753 18.77 -35.96 7.95
C ARG A 753 18.99 -36.72 6.64
N GLY A 754 19.13 -38.05 6.69
CA GLY A 754 19.23 -38.91 5.52
C GLY A 754 17.95 -38.90 4.69
N HIS A 755 16.79 -38.95 5.34
CA HIS A 755 15.48 -38.83 4.69
C HIS A 755 15.33 -37.50 3.95
N MET A 756 15.67 -36.37 4.61
CA MET A 756 15.64 -35.06 3.94
C MET A 756 16.56 -35.01 2.72
N LEU A 757 17.79 -35.54 2.85
CA LEU A 757 18.73 -35.61 1.72
C LEU A 757 18.16 -36.43 0.57
N TYR A 758 17.54 -37.58 0.86
CA TYR A 758 16.89 -38.43 -0.13
C TYR A 758 15.76 -37.68 -0.86
N VAL A 759 14.83 -37.05 -0.12
CA VAL A 759 13.71 -36.31 -0.71
C VAL A 759 14.21 -35.13 -1.55
N PHE A 760 15.20 -34.38 -1.05
CA PHE A 760 15.81 -33.28 -1.81
C PHE A 760 16.51 -33.77 -3.06
N THR A 761 17.26 -34.88 -3.00
CA THR A 761 17.89 -35.48 -4.18
C THR A 761 16.85 -35.83 -5.24
N LEU A 762 15.74 -36.46 -4.83
CA LEU A 762 14.66 -36.86 -5.73
C LEU A 762 13.93 -35.66 -6.35
N LYS A 763 13.52 -34.68 -5.54
CA LYS A 763 12.61 -33.60 -5.99
C LYS A 763 13.35 -32.31 -6.42
N VAL A 764 14.57 -32.06 -5.93
CA VAL A 764 15.42 -30.93 -6.35
C VAL A 764 16.44 -31.34 -7.44
N GLY A 765 16.79 -32.63 -7.54
CA GLY A 765 17.66 -33.15 -8.60
C GLY A 765 17.33 -32.65 -10.01
N PRO A 766 16.04 -32.59 -10.44
CA PRO A 766 15.65 -32.10 -11.76
C PRO A 766 16.14 -30.68 -12.10
N PHE A 767 16.38 -29.80 -11.11
CA PHE A 767 16.90 -28.45 -11.37
C PHE A 767 18.29 -28.45 -12.01
N THR A 768 19.08 -29.49 -11.75
CA THR A 768 20.43 -29.65 -12.30
C THR A 768 20.46 -30.35 -13.66
N ALA A 769 19.31 -30.85 -14.11
CA ALA A 769 19.10 -31.51 -15.40
C ALA A 769 18.49 -30.56 -16.45
N PHE A 770 18.62 -30.87 -17.74
CA PHE A 770 17.99 -30.09 -18.80
C PHE A 770 16.47 -30.37 -18.85
N PRO A 771 15.64 -29.36 -19.18
CA PRO A 771 16.01 -27.99 -19.53
C PRO A 771 16.22 -27.04 -18.34
N LEU A 772 15.90 -27.43 -17.10
CA LEU A 772 15.98 -26.53 -15.93
C LEU A 772 17.38 -26.02 -15.61
N ARG A 773 18.43 -26.81 -15.91
CA ARG A 773 19.84 -26.40 -15.78
C ARG A 773 20.14 -25.10 -16.52
N LEU A 774 19.34 -24.77 -17.55
CA LEU A 774 19.43 -23.49 -18.24
C LEU A 774 19.29 -22.30 -17.27
N GLY A 775 18.59 -22.43 -16.13
CA GLY A 775 18.54 -21.38 -15.12
C GLY A 775 19.90 -20.98 -14.55
N ALA A 776 20.84 -21.92 -14.44
CA ALA A 776 22.18 -21.68 -13.87
C ALA A 776 23.05 -20.73 -14.71
N ILE A 777 22.71 -20.49 -15.99
CA ILE A 777 23.45 -19.52 -16.81
C ILE A 777 23.27 -18.08 -16.29
N ALA A 778 22.22 -17.81 -15.52
CA ALA A 778 21.94 -16.51 -14.93
C ALA A 778 22.48 -16.37 -13.49
N HIS A 779 23.33 -17.32 -13.06
CA HIS A 779 23.92 -17.33 -11.73
C HIS A 779 24.80 -16.09 -11.49
N HIS A 780 24.80 -15.56 -10.27
CA HIS A 780 25.53 -14.34 -9.93
C HIS A 780 27.07 -14.53 -9.94
N CYS A 781 27.54 -15.75 -9.63
CA CYS A 781 28.95 -16.12 -9.79
C CYS A 781 29.28 -16.41 -11.27
N ARG A 782 30.20 -15.61 -11.84
CA ARG A 782 30.59 -15.67 -13.25
C ARG A 782 31.11 -17.05 -13.67
N SER A 783 31.94 -17.70 -12.85
CA SER A 783 32.48 -19.02 -13.20
C SER A 783 31.37 -20.07 -13.32
N THR A 784 30.47 -20.12 -12.34
CA THR A 784 29.30 -21.01 -12.34
C THR A 784 28.41 -20.77 -13.56
N ALA A 785 28.13 -19.50 -13.89
CA ALA A 785 27.35 -19.14 -15.06
C ALA A 785 28.03 -19.58 -16.37
N HIS A 786 29.34 -19.35 -16.53
CA HIS A 786 30.10 -19.76 -17.71
C HIS A 786 30.12 -21.29 -17.86
N ASP A 787 30.29 -22.04 -16.78
CA ASP A 787 30.28 -23.52 -16.81
C ASP A 787 28.89 -24.06 -17.19
N ALA A 788 27.84 -23.44 -16.67
CA ALA A 788 26.47 -23.75 -17.08
C ALA A 788 26.22 -23.42 -18.56
N MET A 789 26.70 -22.28 -19.06
CA MET A 789 26.58 -21.90 -20.48
C MET A 789 27.25 -22.92 -21.40
N ARG A 790 28.49 -23.34 -21.10
CA ARG A 790 29.18 -24.39 -21.86
C ARG A 790 28.41 -25.70 -21.85
N SER A 791 27.89 -26.09 -20.69
CA SER A 791 27.05 -27.29 -20.56
C SER A 791 25.77 -27.19 -21.41
N CYS A 792 25.12 -26.03 -21.43
CA CYS A 792 23.90 -25.80 -22.20
C CYS A 792 24.15 -25.77 -23.72
N LEU A 793 25.29 -25.22 -24.17
CA LEU A 793 25.71 -25.26 -25.57
C LEU A 793 25.99 -26.69 -26.05
N ALA A 794 26.57 -27.54 -25.19
CA ALA A 794 26.85 -28.94 -25.50
C ALA A 794 25.61 -29.85 -25.46
N SER A 795 24.54 -29.42 -24.78
CA SER A 795 23.31 -30.20 -24.64
C SER A 795 22.54 -30.31 -25.96
N THR A 796 21.92 -31.46 -26.20
CA THR A 796 21.03 -31.73 -27.34
C THR A 796 19.54 -31.59 -26.99
N ASP A 797 19.23 -31.13 -25.76
CA ASP A 797 17.85 -31.01 -25.28
C ASP A 797 16.95 -30.20 -26.24
N GLY A 798 15.76 -30.72 -26.51
CA GLY A 798 14.84 -30.22 -27.53
C GLY A 798 13.96 -29.05 -27.11
N HIS A 799 14.04 -28.60 -25.85
CA HIS A 799 13.18 -27.56 -25.30
C HIS A 799 13.31 -26.24 -26.09
N PRO A 800 12.20 -25.50 -26.34
CA PRO A 800 12.24 -24.27 -27.13
C PRO A 800 13.26 -23.23 -26.65
N LEU A 801 13.39 -23.03 -25.33
CA LEU A 801 14.39 -22.10 -24.77
C LEU A 801 15.83 -22.57 -24.99
N MET A 802 16.09 -23.88 -24.95
CA MET A 802 17.42 -24.44 -25.24
C MET A 802 17.77 -24.23 -26.72
N LYS A 803 16.80 -24.42 -27.62
CA LYS A 803 16.97 -24.11 -29.05
C LYS A 803 17.23 -22.63 -29.27
N GLN A 804 16.48 -21.75 -28.61
CA GLN A 804 16.70 -20.30 -28.72
C GLN A 804 18.08 -19.90 -28.19
N PHE A 805 18.54 -20.47 -27.07
CA PHE A 805 19.88 -20.21 -26.53
C PHE A 805 20.99 -20.57 -27.52
N ARG A 806 20.82 -21.64 -28.29
CA ARG A 806 21.74 -22.10 -29.34
C ARG A 806 21.51 -21.48 -30.72
N SER A 807 20.59 -20.51 -30.83
CA SER A 807 20.27 -19.84 -32.09
C SER A 807 20.74 -18.38 -32.07
N GLU A 808 21.02 -17.83 -33.24
CA GLU A 808 21.33 -16.41 -33.38
C GLU A 808 20.13 -15.52 -33.04
N PRO A 809 20.34 -14.32 -32.46
CA PRO A 809 21.63 -13.71 -32.11
C PRO A 809 22.18 -14.13 -30.73
N VAL A 810 21.43 -14.90 -29.93
CA VAL A 810 21.83 -15.23 -28.56
C VAL A 810 23.11 -16.07 -28.55
N HIS A 811 23.23 -17.02 -29.47
CA HIS A 811 24.37 -17.92 -29.54
C HIS A 811 25.71 -17.21 -29.71
N SER A 812 25.84 -16.29 -30.68
CA SER A 812 27.08 -15.53 -30.88
C SER A 812 27.44 -14.66 -29.67
N GLU A 813 26.45 -14.03 -29.05
CA GLU A 813 26.65 -13.25 -27.82
C GLU A 813 27.07 -14.11 -26.62
N VAL A 814 26.59 -15.35 -26.52
CA VAL A 814 27.06 -16.32 -25.50
C VAL A 814 28.55 -16.61 -25.70
N LEU A 815 29.00 -16.84 -26.93
CA LEU A 815 30.42 -17.09 -27.22
C LEU A 815 31.29 -15.89 -26.88
N GLN A 816 30.87 -14.68 -27.25
CA GLN A 816 31.57 -13.44 -26.88
C GLN A 816 31.67 -13.27 -25.37
N HIS A 817 30.57 -13.49 -24.64
CA HIS A 817 30.56 -13.37 -23.18
C HIS A 817 31.48 -14.41 -22.51
N LEU A 818 31.50 -15.65 -23.03
CA LEU A 818 32.42 -16.70 -22.58
C LEU A 818 33.89 -16.35 -22.82
N GLU A 819 34.20 -15.62 -23.90
CA GLU A 819 35.54 -15.12 -24.25
C GLU A 819 35.99 -13.92 -23.40
N GLY A 820 35.07 -13.30 -22.65
CA GLY A 820 35.40 -12.24 -21.72
C GLY A 820 34.55 -10.98 -21.87
N GLU A 821 33.77 -10.86 -22.94
CA GLU A 821 32.97 -9.68 -23.27
C GLU A 821 31.99 -9.32 -22.14
N ASP A 822 31.77 -8.02 -21.93
CA ASP A 822 30.82 -7.56 -20.92
C ASP A 822 29.39 -7.85 -21.36
N LEU A 823 28.54 -8.30 -20.43
CA LEU A 823 27.12 -8.55 -20.70
C LEU A 823 26.39 -7.29 -21.20
N ALA A 824 26.87 -6.09 -20.83
CA ALA A 824 26.35 -4.83 -21.35
C ALA A 824 26.47 -4.71 -22.88
N ASN A 825 27.45 -5.38 -23.48
CA ASN A 825 27.67 -5.43 -24.93
C ASN A 825 26.97 -6.62 -25.61
N CYS A 826 26.27 -7.46 -24.83
CA CYS A 826 25.52 -8.63 -25.28
C CYS A 826 24.03 -8.50 -24.92
N PRO A 827 23.28 -7.58 -25.56
CA PRO A 827 21.92 -7.23 -25.14
C PRO A 827 20.90 -8.36 -25.32
N ASN A 828 21.03 -9.20 -26.36
CA ASN A 828 20.12 -10.32 -26.58
C ASN A 828 20.33 -11.42 -25.53
N LEU A 829 21.59 -11.70 -25.18
CA LEU A 829 21.94 -12.56 -24.06
C LEU A 829 21.44 -11.97 -22.75
N ALA A 830 21.64 -10.68 -22.49
CA ALA A 830 21.17 -10.03 -21.26
C ALA A 830 19.65 -10.18 -21.07
N ILE A 831 18.86 -9.95 -22.12
CA ILE A 831 17.41 -10.18 -22.13
C ILE A 831 17.09 -11.67 -21.91
N PHE A 832 17.86 -12.56 -22.53
CA PHE A 832 17.69 -13.99 -22.36
C PHE A 832 18.01 -14.45 -20.93
N LEU A 833 19.04 -13.92 -20.28
CA LEU A 833 19.39 -14.22 -18.88
C LEU A 833 18.35 -13.69 -17.89
N ALA A 834 17.77 -12.52 -18.17
CA ALA A 834 16.76 -11.89 -17.32
C ALA A 834 15.55 -12.81 -17.07
N ARG A 835 15.22 -13.67 -18.05
CA ARG A 835 14.19 -14.71 -17.96
C ARG A 835 14.35 -15.64 -16.75
N PHE A 836 15.58 -15.97 -16.39
CA PHE A 836 15.87 -16.90 -15.29
C PHE A 836 16.22 -16.15 -14.00
N LYS A 837 16.84 -14.97 -14.11
CA LYS A 837 17.24 -14.16 -12.96
C LYS A 837 16.06 -13.71 -12.09
N PHE A 838 14.88 -13.53 -12.70
CA PHE A 838 13.65 -13.15 -12.01
C PHE A 838 12.63 -14.29 -11.91
N ALA A 839 13.05 -15.54 -12.18
CA ALA A 839 12.18 -16.69 -11.99
C ALA A 839 12.03 -17.02 -10.50
N LEU A 840 10.78 -17.20 -10.07
CA LEU A 840 10.46 -17.62 -8.72
C LEU A 840 10.75 -19.12 -8.55
N VAL A 841 11.34 -19.46 -7.42
CA VAL A 841 11.45 -20.86 -6.98
C VAL A 841 10.55 -21.15 -5.78
N VAL A 842 9.95 -20.10 -5.21
CA VAL A 842 9.03 -20.17 -4.07
C VAL A 842 7.61 -19.79 -4.47
N GLU A 843 6.67 -20.60 -4.04
CA GLU A 843 5.24 -20.58 -4.33
C GLU A 843 4.43 -19.71 -3.35
N ARG A 844 5.13 -19.07 -2.39
CA ARG A 844 4.56 -18.35 -1.24
C ARG A 844 3.47 -17.34 -1.57
N ARG A 845 3.57 -16.68 -2.73
CA ARG A 845 2.61 -15.65 -3.15
C ARG A 845 1.22 -16.24 -3.38
N ILE A 846 1.14 -17.44 -3.93
CA ILE A 846 -0.15 -18.10 -4.14
C ILE A 846 -0.73 -18.58 -2.82
N GLU A 847 0.07 -19.23 -1.98
CA GLU A 847 -0.34 -19.63 -0.63
C GLU A 847 -0.87 -18.42 0.17
N GLY A 848 -0.14 -17.30 0.10
CA GLY A 848 -0.55 -16.03 0.70
C GLY A 848 -1.88 -15.51 0.14
N GLY A 849 -2.13 -15.68 -1.15
CA GLY A 849 -3.40 -15.38 -1.82
C GLY A 849 -4.55 -16.24 -1.28
N HIS A 850 -4.35 -17.55 -1.20
CA HIS A 850 -5.33 -18.49 -0.63
C HIS A 850 -5.66 -18.16 0.82
N ALA A 851 -4.64 -17.91 1.64
CA ALA A 851 -4.81 -17.46 3.02
C ALA A 851 -5.62 -16.16 3.12
N ARG A 852 -5.34 -15.21 2.23
CA ARG A 852 -6.01 -13.90 2.18
C ARG A 852 -7.49 -14.06 1.82
N ILE A 853 -7.82 -14.85 0.81
CA ILE A 853 -9.21 -15.16 0.45
C ILE A 853 -9.94 -15.84 1.60
N GLN A 854 -9.36 -16.90 2.18
CA GLN A 854 -10.01 -17.62 3.29
C GLN A 854 -10.23 -16.70 4.51
N ARG A 855 -9.22 -15.90 4.88
CA ARG A 855 -9.31 -14.96 6.01
C ARG A 855 -10.38 -13.91 5.77
N LYS A 856 -10.39 -13.28 4.59
CA LYS A 856 -11.41 -12.28 4.20
C LYS A 856 -12.79 -12.92 3.99
N GLY A 857 -12.86 -14.21 3.70
CA GLY A 857 -14.10 -14.93 3.46
C GLY A 857 -14.84 -15.38 4.72
N ARG A 858 -14.13 -15.68 5.83
CA ARG A 858 -14.71 -16.26 7.07
C ARG A 858 -15.73 -15.38 7.82
N GLY A 859 -16.03 -14.18 7.34
CA GLY A 859 -17.06 -13.30 7.92
C GLY A 859 -17.82 -12.44 6.90
N ALA A 860 -17.71 -12.75 5.60
CA ALA A 860 -18.33 -11.93 4.56
C ALA A 860 -19.70 -12.50 4.16
N SER A 861 -20.79 -11.84 4.60
CA SER A 861 -22.18 -12.28 4.37
C SER A 861 -22.61 -12.31 2.89
N TYR A 862 -21.81 -11.74 1.99
CA TYR A 862 -22.08 -11.65 0.55
C TYR A 862 -20.83 -11.95 -0.29
N ARG A 863 -20.13 -13.02 0.08
CA ARG A 863 -18.99 -13.54 -0.68
C ARG A 863 -19.46 -14.06 -2.04
N GLY A 864 -19.04 -13.38 -3.10
CA GLY A 864 -19.24 -13.78 -4.50
C GLY A 864 -17.91 -13.81 -5.24
N GLU A 865 -17.91 -14.23 -6.49
CA GLU A 865 -16.67 -14.45 -7.25
C GLU A 865 -15.85 -13.16 -7.41
N ALA A 866 -16.51 -12.03 -7.71
CA ALA A 866 -15.85 -10.72 -7.76
C ALA A 866 -15.28 -10.26 -6.41
N TYR A 867 -15.83 -10.74 -5.28
CA TYR A 867 -15.26 -10.43 -3.96
C TYR A 867 -13.93 -11.16 -3.76
N ASP A 868 -13.87 -12.45 -4.11
CA ASP A 868 -12.65 -13.25 -3.99
C ASP A 868 -11.56 -12.74 -4.94
N SER A 869 -11.95 -12.40 -6.18
CA SER A 869 -11.07 -11.75 -7.17
C SER A 869 -10.50 -10.42 -6.67
N LEU A 870 -11.35 -9.49 -6.20
CA LEU A 870 -10.89 -8.23 -5.61
C LEU A 870 -10.06 -8.43 -4.35
N ALA A 871 -10.38 -9.45 -3.53
CA ALA A 871 -9.65 -9.70 -2.30
C ALA A 871 -8.15 -9.90 -2.53
N LEU A 872 -7.78 -10.50 -3.68
CA LEU A 872 -6.41 -10.63 -4.17
C LEU A 872 -5.90 -9.33 -4.79
N ARG A 873 -6.67 -8.75 -5.72
CA ARG A 873 -6.23 -7.65 -6.61
C ARG A 873 -6.30 -6.25 -6.00
N MET A 874 -6.95 -6.08 -4.85
CA MET A 874 -7.09 -4.77 -4.21
C MET A 874 -5.75 -4.11 -3.87
N THR A 875 -4.71 -4.89 -3.56
CA THR A 875 -3.37 -4.34 -3.32
C THR A 875 -2.80 -3.70 -4.59
N GLU A 876 -3.03 -4.31 -5.75
CA GLU A 876 -2.56 -3.81 -7.05
C GLU A 876 -3.32 -2.55 -7.46
N ILE A 877 -4.65 -2.56 -7.30
CA ILE A 877 -5.47 -1.36 -7.56
C ILE A 877 -4.98 -0.17 -6.73
N ARG A 878 -4.63 -0.39 -5.46
CA ARG A 878 -4.07 0.66 -4.60
C ARG A 878 -2.70 1.13 -5.09
N GLN A 879 -1.81 0.20 -5.44
CA GLN A 879 -0.48 0.55 -5.96
C GLN A 879 -0.59 1.37 -7.26
N GLU A 880 -1.47 1.02 -8.17
CA GLU A 880 -1.70 1.77 -9.41
C GLU A 880 -2.32 3.14 -9.12
N THR A 881 -3.27 3.22 -8.17
CA THR A 881 -3.87 4.51 -7.74
C THR A 881 -2.85 5.45 -7.09
N GLU A 882 -1.92 4.90 -6.30
CA GLU A 882 -0.87 5.66 -5.63
C GLU A 882 0.27 6.04 -6.59
N GLY A 883 0.56 5.18 -7.57
CA GLY A 883 1.68 5.33 -8.49
C GLY A 883 1.38 6.11 -9.77
N LYS A 884 0.12 6.13 -10.25
CA LYS A 884 -0.27 6.72 -11.54
C LYS A 884 -1.52 7.60 -11.38
N PRO A 885 -1.38 8.94 -11.38
CA PRO A 885 -2.52 9.85 -11.28
C PRO A 885 -3.61 9.60 -12.33
N GLU A 886 -3.21 9.21 -13.55
CA GLU A 886 -4.09 8.91 -14.69
C GLU A 886 -4.88 7.61 -14.54
N PHE A 887 -4.46 6.68 -13.67
CA PHE A 887 -5.09 5.37 -13.53
C PHE A 887 -6.59 5.45 -13.20
N LEU A 888 -6.99 6.42 -12.36
CA LEU A 888 -8.40 6.58 -12.00
C LEU A 888 -9.24 7.11 -13.17
N GLU A 889 -8.65 7.94 -14.03
CA GLU A 889 -9.30 8.45 -15.24
C GLU A 889 -9.51 7.30 -16.23
N ASP A 890 -8.46 6.52 -16.51
CA ASP A 890 -8.52 5.33 -17.35
C ASP A 890 -9.57 4.33 -16.84
N LEU A 891 -9.54 4.04 -15.53
CA LEU A 891 -10.46 3.11 -14.90
C LEU A 891 -11.92 3.60 -14.98
N SER A 892 -12.15 4.91 -14.92
CA SER A 892 -13.50 5.50 -15.04
C SER A 892 -14.12 5.29 -16.43
N VAL A 893 -13.31 5.40 -17.48
CA VAL A 893 -13.74 5.12 -18.86
C VAL A 893 -14.13 3.65 -19.00
N LEU A 894 -13.40 2.76 -18.32
CA LEU A 894 -13.63 1.32 -18.36
C LEU A 894 -14.80 0.87 -17.50
N LEU A 895 -15.09 1.58 -16.41
CA LEU A 895 -16.31 1.40 -15.62
C LEU A 895 -17.56 1.58 -16.47
N ASP A 896 -17.53 2.50 -17.44
CA ASP A 896 -18.63 2.72 -18.38
C ASP A 896 -18.84 1.54 -19.35
N LYS A 897 -17.74 0.91 -19.78
CA LYS A 897 -17.77 -0.34 -20.56
C LYS A 897 -18.24 -1.53 -19.72
N ALA A 898 -18.00 -1.52 -18.41
CA ALA A 898 -18.36 -2.60 -17.49
C ALA A 898 -19.66 -2.39 -16.70
N ARG A 899 -20.49 -1.37 -17.01
CA ARG A 899 -21.71 -0.96 -16.25
C ARG A 899 -22.71 -2.06 -15.92
N SER A 900 -22.66 -3.19 -16.60
CA SER A 900 -23.44 -4.38 -16.27
C SER A 900 -22.65 -5.66 -16.59
N PRO A 901 -23.01 -6.80 -15.96
CA PRO A 901 -22.45 -8.11 -16.31
C PRO A 901 -22.48 -8.43 -17.79
N ARG A 902 -23.58 -8.08 -18.48
CA ARG A 902 -23.69 -8.26 -19.93
C ARG A 902 -22.64 -7.45 -20.69
N ARG A 903 -22.50 -6.15 -20.41
CA ARG A 903 -21.53 -5.29 -21.12
C ARG A 903 -20.08 -5.70 -20.83
N MET A 904 -19.78 -6.14 -19.61
CA MET A 904 -18.47 -6.70 -19.29
C MET A 904 -18.16 -7.93 -20.14
N VAL A 905 -19.09 -8.88 -20.25
CA VAL A 905 -18.92 -10.09 -21.06
C VAL A 905 -18.74 -9.73 -22.55
N GLU A 906 -19.50 -8.77 -23.06
CA GLU A 906 -19.34 -8.24 -24.43
C GLU A 906 -17.93 -7.61 -24.61
N ALA A 907 -17.50 -6.76 -23.68
CA ALA A 907 -16.17 -6.14 -23.70
C ALA A 907 -15.02 -7.15 -23.56
N LEU A 908 -15.28 -8.30 -22.95
CA LEU A 908 -14.31 -9.39 -22.81
C LEU A 908 -14.28 -10.36 -24.01
N GLY A 909 -15.15 -10.15 -25.01
CA GLY A 909 -15.28 -11.06 -26.16
C GLY A 909 -15.97 -12.38 -25.84
N LEU A 910 -16.81 -12.41 -24.79
CA LEU A 910 -17.50 -13.61 -24.29
C LEU A 910 -18.99 -13.67 -24.68
N GLN A 911 -19.48 -12.73 -25.50
CA GLN A 911 -20.90 -12.56 -25.82
C GLN A 911 -21.52 -13.75 -26.57
N PHE A 912 -20.71 -14.54 -27.26
CA PHE A 912 -21.15 -15.71 -28.02
C PHE A 912 -21.20 -16.99 -27.19
N HIS A 913 -20.87 -16.92 -25.90
CA HIS A 913 -20.85 -18.07 -25.01
C HIS A 913 -22.24 -18.76 -24.95
N PRO A 914 -22.35 -20.10 -25.08
CA PRO A 914 -23.64 -20.77 -25.27
C PRO A 914 -24.63 -20.58 -24.11
N ALA A 915 -24.09 -20.47 -22.89
CA ALA A 915 -24.88 -20.17 -21.70
C ALA A 915 -25.65 -18.85 -21.76
N LEU A 916 -25.29 -17.93 -22.66
CA LEU A 916 -25.88 -16.59 -22.78
C LEU A 916 -27.04 -16.51 -23.78
N GLN A 917 -27.24 -17.54 -24.62
CA GLN A 917 -28.25 -17.52 -25.69
C GLN A 917 -29.68 -17.28 -25.20
N ARG A 918 -29.98 -17.64 -23.95
CA ARG A 918 -31.31 -17.50 -23.32
C ARG A 918 -31.42 -16.30 -22.39
N GLU A 919 -30.32 -15.57 -22.18
CA GLU A 919 -30.24 -14.51 -21.20
C GLU A 919 -30.53 -13.16 -21.86
N THR A 920 -31.63 -12.52 -21.45
CA THR A 920 -32.02 -11.20 -21.97
C THR A 920 -31.73 -10.08 -20.97
N HIS A 921 -31.75 -10.38 -19.68
CA HIS A 921 -31.59 -9.41 -18.60
C HIS A 921 -30.11 -9.06 -18.35
N ALA A 922 -29.73 -7.79 -18.49
CA ALA A 922 -28.34 -7.33 -18.43
C ALA A 922 -27.59 -7.66 -17.10
N TRP A 923 -28.34 -7.89 -16.02
CA TRP A 923 -27.81 -8.26 -14.70
C TRP A 923 -28.02 -9.74 -14.34
N SER A 924 -28.35 -10.59 -15.31
CA SER A 924 -28.43 -12.03 -15.06
C SER A 924 -27.15 -12.54 -14.40
N LYS A 925 -27.31 -13.43 -13.42
CA LYS A 925 -26.18 -14.06 -12.73
C LYS A 925 -25.31 -14.85 -13.72
N VAL A 926 -25.88 -15.37 -14.80
CA VAL A 926 -25.17 -16.20 -15.79
C VAL A 926 -23.99 -15.45 -16.43
N TYR A 927 -24.14 -14.16 -16.77
CA TYR A 927 -23.02 -13.35 -17.28
C TYR A 927 -21.83 -13.31 -16.31
N ARG A 928 -22.10 -13.11 -15.01
CA ARG A 928 -21.04 -13.15 -13.98
C ARG A 928 -20.42 -14.54 -13.87
N LEU A 929 -21.24 -15.59 -13.92
CA LEU A 929 -20.73 -16.95 -13.86
C LEU A 929 -19.84 -17.31 -15.05
N VAL A 930 -20.15 -16.82 -16.25
CA VAL A 930 -19.30 -17.02 -17.43
C VAL A 930 -17.94 -16.34 -17.25
N ALA A 931 -17.90 -15.13 -16.68
CA ALA A 931 -16.64 -14.42 -16.48
C ALA A 931 -15.75 -14.99 -15.37
N TYR A 932 -16.34 -15.52 -14.28
CA TYR A 932 -15.57 -15.93 -13.09
C TYR A 932 -15.54 -17.44 -12.83
N ARG A 933 -16.28 -18.24 -13.60
CA ARG A 933 -16.17 -19.70 -13.55
C ARG A 933 -15.65 -20.13 -14.91
N ALA A 934 -14.60 -20.95 -14.90
CA ALA A 934 -14.12 -21.57 -16.12
C ALA A 934 -15.33 -22.23 -16.79
N ASP A 935 -15.72 -21.72 -17.96
CA ASP A 935 -16.80 -22.16 -18.83
C ASP A 935 -17.73 -23.26 -18.26
N LYS A 936 -18.89 -22.86 -17.70
CA LYS A 936 -19.92 -23.82 -17.25
C LYS A 936 -20.42 -24.76 -18.35
N TRP A 937 -20.36 -24.37 -19.62
CA TRP A 937 -20.79 -25.21 -20.73
C TRP A 937 -19.77 -26.33 -20.97
N THR A 938 -18.49 -25.97 -21.03
CA THR A 938 -17.36 -26.89 -21.22
C THR A 938 -17.02 -27.71 -19.97
N LEU A 939 -17.51 -27.32 -18.79
CA LEU A 939 -17.38 -28.12 -17.56
C LEU A 939 -18.54 -29.09 -17.30
N TYR A 940 -19.74 -28.84 -17.82
CA TYR A 940 -20.94 -29.62 -17.46
C TYR A 940 -21.68 -30.25 -18.65
N ARG A 941 -21.40 -29.84 -19.89
CA ARG A 941 -22.16 -30.28 -21.09
C ARG A 941 -21.26 -30.75 -22.23
N SER A 942 -20.12 -30.11 -22.43
CA SER A 942 -18.99 -30.68 -23.17
C SER A 942 -18.06 -31.36 -22.17
N GLY A 943 -17.44 -32.48 -22.49
CA GLY A 943 -16.25 -32.90 -21.74
C GLY A 943 -15.14 -31.83 -21.90
N PRO A 944 -14.20 -31.69 -20.96
CA PRO A 944 -13.05 -30.82 -21.18
C PRO A 944 -12.34 -31.27 -22.47
N PRO A 945 -11.82 -30.34 -23.29
CA PRO A 945 -11.11 -30.72 -24.51
C PRO A 945 -9.97 -31.68 -24.13
N PRO A 946 -9.76 -32.76 -24.90
CA PRO A 946 -8.68 -33.69 -24.62
C PRO A 946 -7.37 -32.91 -24.67
N VAL A 947 -6.62 -32.98 -23.56
CA VAL A 947 -5.29 -32.41 -23.47
C VAL A 947 -4.29 -33.55 -23.64
N GLU A 948 -3.51 -33.48 -24.71
CA GLU A 948 -2.43 -34.41 -24.97
C GLU A 948 -1.16 -33.92 -24.28
N ILE A 949 -0.49 -34.82 -23.55
CA ILE A 949 0.85 -34.59 -22.99
C ILE A 949 1.86 -35.17 -24.00
N SER A 950 3.02 -34.53 -24.16
CA SER A 950 4.09 -35.09 -24.99
C SER A 950 4.43 -36.54 -24.58
N PRO A 951 4.43 -37.52 -25.50
CA PRO A 951 4.78 -38.91 -25.19
C PRO A 951 6.20 -39.07 -24.61
N SER A 952 7.12 -38.16 -24.95
CA SER A 952 8.49 -38.13 -24.41
C SER A 952 8.56 -37.85 -22.91
N ASP A 953 7.49 -37.27 -22.34
CA ASP A 953 7.49 -36.70 -20.99
C ASP A 953 6.56 -37.45 -20.03
N MET A 954 5.97 -38.57 -20.48
CA MET A 954 5.30 -39.57 -19.64
C MET A 954 6.35 -40.35 -18.81
N PHE A 955 7.06 -39.65 -17.93
CA PHE A 955 7.68 -40.31 -16.79
C PHE A 955 6.56 -40.77 -15.85
N GLN A 956 6.63 -42.03 -15.43
CA GLN A 956 5.72 -42.65 -14.47
C GLN A 956 5.64 -41.77 -13.22
N ASP A 957 4.43 -41.38 -12.85
CA ASP A 957 4.14 -40.63 -11.64
C ASP A 957 4.64 -41.46 -10.43
N PRO A 958 5.70 -41.04 -9.71
CA PRO A 958 6.23 -41.83 -8.60
C PRO A 958 5.32 -41.76 -7.36
N ASP A 959 4.31 -40.89 -7.36
CA ASP A 959 3.54 -40.55 -6.16
C ASP A 959 2.27 -41.43 -5.97
N ASP A 960 1.89 -42.31 -6.92
CA ASP A 960 0.75 -43.24 -6.75
C ASP A 960 1.11 -44.52 -5.96
N ASP A 961 2.37 -44.67 -5.52
CA ASP A 961 2.86 -45.84 -4.75
C ASP A 961 3.31 -45.48 -3.31
N SER A 962 2.87 -44.33 -2.78
CA SER A 962 3.18 -43.90 -1.41
C SER A 962 2.58 -44.79 -0.30
N THR A 963 1.81 -45.82 -0.65
CA THR A 963 1.44 -46.93 0.26
C THR A 963 2.27 -48.22 0.07
N GLY A 964 3.05 -48.35 -1.00
CA GLY A 964 3.87 -49.54 -1.30
C GLY A 964 5.33 -49.43 -0.84
N ALA A 965 5.92 -48.23 -0.84
CA ALA A 965 7.35 -48.03 -0.61
C ALA A 965 7.85 -48.28 0.84
N LEU A 966 6.96 -48.58 1.78
CA LEU A 966 7.35 -48.97 3.15
C LEU A 966 7.58 -50.49 3.31
N GLN A 967 7.27 -51.32 2.30
CA GLN A 967 7.56 -52.76 2.37
C GLN A 967 8.97 -53.14 1.91
N ASP A 968 9.65 -52.31 1.11
CA ASP A 968 10.99 -52.64 0.56
C ASP A 968 12.18 -52.19 1.43
N ILE A 969 11.93 -51.53 2.57
CA ILE A 969 13.01 -51.14 3.50
C ILE A 969 13.45 -52.32 4.38
N SER A 970 12.66 -53.40 4.49
CA SER A 970 13.06 -54.59 5.25
C SER A 970 14.14 -55.45 4.57
N GLU A 971 14.48 -55.20 3.29
CA GLU A 971 15.55 -55.95 2.60
C GLU A 971 16.93 -55.27 2.68
N LEU A 972 17.04 -54.08 3.29
CA LEU A 972 18.30 -53.35 3.48
C LEU A 972 18.89 -53.47 4.89
N GLU A 973 18.28 -54.26 5.79
CA GLU A 973 18.84 -54.55 7.12
C GLU A 973 19.81 -55.75 7.14
N ASP A 974 20.02 -56.44 6.01
CA ASP A 974 20.94 -57.58 5.87
C ASP A 974 22.21 -57.29 5.02
N ALA A 975 22.56 -56.01 4.82
CA ALA A 975 23.84 -55.56 4.22
C ALA A 975 24.48 -54.43 5.03
#